data_AF-A0A1I2JZ78-F1
#
_entry.id   AF-A0A1I2JZ78-F1
#
_cell.length_a   1.000
_cell.length_b   1.000
_cell.length_c   1.000
_cell.angle_alpha   90.00
_cell.angle_beta   90.00
_cell.angle_gamma   90.00
#
_symmetry.space_group_name_H-M   'P 1'
#
loop_
_entity.id
_entity.type
_entity.pdbx_description
1 polymer ?
#
loop_
_entity_poly.entity_id
_entity_poly.type
_entity_poly.pdbx_seq_one_letter_code
_entity_poly.pdbx_strand_id
1 'polypeptide(L)'
;MKRFFIFVFIVWSVCTFGQDKHPDSLWLLKTGSSNPLSDLQKGYNTFYFDAVSELKNNEDGFNQLLSTQRQVLLLYNRHREKLQDFLDDSLKIFTKPPGSSKENEIIGIETNQLNYIPFVSDSLSEIEVCKEFNLISVDSLKSKKEIDFFLEELLFSKGVVPDIISSPFIKDIEYLKKEFYKKPIYKARITYNNEELNKVGWKEFPHLETCGVFRTSASTLSPQKRGFMFSPDIYNFTDENRRISGPKTFRAIKYEIEEKLRYSLPLDGQVANLANKDDKSTATDVEFEKDTFRDKRVSIFNGSSSYIDIRSRPEDRLEEISISAWIKPDEVDGSFSLIGKGEAFSAKIYDGRLQFTTTGIKDHTTSKAVIKKGEWSHVAFVYVPTQKLHVYVNGSLVEEIAASDIRQTDHALLIGTNLWGQYYSGLMSDLKIWDRALSDDEIKSVYLKKTGSDQHSFFTNNWLYLSGLFLILIIPAFFIFRRKPTVKPETQIPEEKPLAPVQQNIKLNSINLLNGFKVWNKKGEDITSKLPPKRRELLILILLFTLRDGGITSKKLSDILWPGFPSENKKNNRSTQIKELRKTLEKQLDAEILFEDKKWKFQFSEPGKVDVFILNNVLPDFWSSEKEIHSEIHAIEFARIVSKGPLLPQVEVEWLDAIKAEYNSRVLDLLTPFLENEVLDNSRKIEVIEAILVVDPLFEPAVRKKVSCLLQQEKYGSAKKTVENYKKLYETYYNETIDPEFMKLVK
;
A
#
# COMPACT_ATOMS: atom_id res chain seq x y z
N MET A 1 -17.89 -7.94 37.40
CA MET A 1 -17.75 -7.52 35.99
C MET A 1 -18.14 -6.04 35.77
N LYS A 2 -17.69 -5.10 36.63
CA LYS A 2 -18.03 -3.65 36.56
C LYS A 2 -16.83 -2.69 36.72
N ARG A 3 -15.60 -3.20 36.81
CA ARG A 3 -14.37 -2.38 37.01
C ARG A 3 -13.59 -2.05 35.73
N PHE A 4 -14.00 -2.57 34.56
CA PHE A 4 -13.28 -2.37 33.30
C PHE A 4 -13.80 -1.20 32.44
N PHE A 5 -14.96 -0.62 32.76
CA PHE A 5 -15.57 0.42 31.93
C PHE A 5 -15.18 1.87 32.32
N ILE A 6 -14.57 2.07 33.48
CA ILE A 6 -14.20 3.42 33.97
C ILE A 6 -12.82 3.85 33.45
N PHE A 7 -11.90 2.90 33.21
CA PHE A 7 -10.54 3.21 32.76
C PHE A 7 -10.46 3.65 31.29
N VAL A 8 -11.31 3.11 30.42
CA VAL A 8 -11.30 3.44 28.98
C VAL A 8 -11.84 4.85 28.72
N PHE A 9 -12.79 5.33 29.54
CA PHE A 9 -13.37 6.67 29.41
C PHE A 9 -12.44 7.80 29.87
N ILE A 10 -11.65 7.59 30.94
CA ILE A 10 -10.71 8.61 31.46
C ILE A 10 -9.59 8.88 30.43
N VAL A 11 -9.06 7.83 29.80
CA VAL A 11 -8.06 7.96 28.73
C VAL A 11 -8.65 8.63 27.48
N TRP A 12 -9.94 8.43 27.19
CA TRP A 12 -10.63 9.10 26.09
C TRP A 12 -10.92 10.59 26.36
N SER A 13 -11.24 10.97 27.61
CA SER A 13 -11.51 12.37 27.97
C SER A 13 -10.27 13.27 27.91
N VAL A 14 -9.08 12.74 28.21
CA VAL A 14 -7.81 13.48 28.01
C VAL A 14 -7.51 13.65 26.51
N CYS A 15 -7.97 12.70 25.69
CA CYS A 15 -7.65 12.61 24.27
C CYS A 15 -8.73 13.13 23.29
N THR A 16 -9.84 13.70 23.76
CA THR A 16 -10.92 14.16 22.88
C THR A 16 -11.17 15.67 22.95
N PHE A 17 -11.56 16.24 21.80
CA PHE A 17 -11.97 17.63 21.55
C PHE A 17 -10.88 18.71 21.50
N GLY A 18 -10.22 18.84 20.34
CA GLY A 18 -9.28 19.93 20.01
C GLY A 18 -9.91 21.12 19.26
N GLN A 19 -11.15 21.51 19.56
CA GLN A 19 -11.87 22.47 18.69
C GLN A 19 -12.30 23.76 19.35
N ASP A 20 -12.57 23.72 20.65
CA ASP A 20 -12.97 24.87 21.47
C ASP A 20 -12.25 24.83 22.83
N LYS A 21 -10.95 24.55 22.80
CA LYS A 21 -10.18 24.34 24.02
C LYS A 21 -9.73 25.69 24.58
N HIS A 22 -10.25 26.03 25.76
CA HIS A 22 -9.85 27.16 26.60
C HIS A 22 -8.31 27.17 26.79
N PRO A 23 -7.66 28.31 27.11
CA PRO A 23 -6.21 28.45 27.38
C PRO A 23 -5.56 27.47 28.39
N ASP A 24 -6.33 26.54 28.95
CA ASP A 24 -5.95 25.55 29.97
C ASP A 24 -5.74 24.14 29.41
N SER A 25 -5.79 24.00 28.08
CA SER A 25 -5.64 22.71 27.39
C SER A 25 -4.21 22.28 27.05
N LEU A 26 -3.28 23.23 27.05
CA LEU A 26 -1.85 23.05 27.09
C LEU A 26 -1.51 22.94 28.57
N TRP A 27 -1.07 21.77 28.96
CA TRP A 27 -0.74 21.48 30.33
C TRP A 27 0.69 21.92 30.61
N LEU A 28 0.87 22.92 31.44
CA LEU A 28 2.17 23.41 31.89
C LEU A 28 2.48 22.78 33.23
N LEU A 29 3.44 21.86 33.22
CA LEU A 29 3.87 21.12 34.39
C LEU A 29 4.93 21.88 35.17
N LYS A 30 4.64 22.14 36.45
CA LYS A 30 5.60 22.62 37.44
C LYS A 30 6.03 21.47 38.36
N THR A 31 7.31 21.13 38.33
CA THR A 31 7.92 20.15 39.25
C THR A 31 8.36 20.82 40.54
N GLY A 32 8.11 20.18 41.70
CA GLY A 32 8.61 20.65 43.01
C GLY A 32 7.97 21.95 43.51
N SER A 33 6.70 22.23 43.16
CA SER A 33 6.01 23.43 43.63
C SER A 33 5.80 23.41 45.14
N SER A 34 6.34 24.42 45.84
CA SER A 34 6.07 24.64 47.26
C SER A 34 4.78 25.44 47.50
N ASN A 35 4.25 26.13 46.48
CA ASN A 35 3.00 26.90 46.53
C ASN A 35 2.23 26.77 45.20
N PRO A 36 1.42 25.70 45.06
CA PRO A 36 0.67 25.41 43.83
C PRO A 36 -0.28 26.55 43.42
N LEU A 37 -0.85 27.27 44.38
CA LEU A 37 -1.79 28.37 44.10
C LEU A 37 -1.07 29.55 43.42
N SER A 38 0.12 29.92 43.91
CA SER A 38 0.95 30.95 43.29
C SER A 38 1.35 30.55 41.87
N ASP A 39 1.71 29.29 41.66
CA ASP A 39 2.10 28.81 40.33
C ASP A 39 0.90 28.70 39.37
N LEU A 40 -0.29 28.39 39.88
CA LEU A 40 -1.55 28.47 39.12
C LEU A 40 -1.87 29.89 38.67
N GLN A 41 -1.60 30.88 39.52
CA GLN A 41 -1.75 32.30 39.15
C GLN A 41 -0.74 32.71 38.07
N LYS A 42 0.48 32.15 38.08
CA LYS A 42 1.47 32.34 37.00
C LYS A 42 1.11 31.61 35.71
N GLY A 43 0.13 30.69 35.74
CA GLY A 43 -0.41 30.01 34.58
C GLY A 43 -0.08 28.52 34.47
N TYR A 44 0.63 27.93 35.44
CA TYR A 44 0.83 26.47 35.52
C TYR A 44 -0.47 25.78 35.94
N ASN A 45 -0.88 24.75 35.23
CA ASN A 45 -2.14 24.02 35.46
C ASN A 45 -1.91 22.51 35.65
N THR A 46 -0.65 22.08 35.71
CA THR A 46 -0.27 20.70 35.98
C THR A 46 0.77 20.61 37.06
N PHE A 47 0.59 19.69 38.00
CA PHE A 47 1.48 19.51 39.13
C PHE A 47 1.82 18.03 39.29
N TYR A 48 3.10 17.74 39.55
CA TYR A 48 3.61 16.40 39.73
C TYR A 48 4.02 16.16 41.19
N PHE A 49 3.72 14.96 41.70
CA PHE A 49 4.05 14.51 43.05
C PHE A 49 4.64 13.11 43.02
N ASP A 50 5.69 12.91 43.80
CA ASP A 50 6.34 11.60 43.88
C ASP A 50 5.68 10.73 44.97
N ALA A 51 5.14 11.36 46.02
CA ALA A 51 4.47 10.66 47.12
C ALA A 51 3.26 11.41 47.69
N VAL A 52 2.27 10.66 48.19
CA VAL A 52 1.06 11.21 48.86
C VAL A 52 1.40 12.07 50.09
N SER A 53 2.55 11.84 50.73
CA SER A 53 3.03 12.69 51.83
C SER A 53 3.30 14.14 51.41
N GLU A 54 3.67 14.39 50.16
CA GLU A 54 3.87 15.75 49.64
C GLU A 54 2.55 16.52 49.53
N LEU A 55 1.46 15.82 49.18
CA LEU A 55 0.10 16.37 49.20
C LEU A 55 -0.34 16.73 50.61
N LYS A 56 -0.10 15.85 51.59
CA LYS A 56 -0.46 16.09 53.01
C LYS A 56 0.31 17.26 53.63
N ASN A 57 1.59 17.41 53.30
CA ASN A 57 2.40 18.51 53.81
C ASN A 57 1.99 19.88 53.25
N ASN A 58 1.16 19.92 52.21
CA ASN A 58 0.72 21.14 51.53
C ASN A 58 -0.82 21.21 51.39
N GLU A 59 -1.54 20.53 52.29
CA GLU A 59 -2.99 20.30 52.22
C GLU A 59 -3.80 21.59 52.12
N ASP A 60 -3.45 22.63 52.89
CA ASP A 60 -4.10 23.95 52.82
C ASP A 60 -3.94 24.61 51.45
N GLY A 61 -2.76 24.51 50.84
CA GLY A 61 -2.49 25.03 49.51
C GLY A 61 -3.29 24.30 48.44
N PHE A 62 -3.45 22.98 48.58
CA PHE A 62 -4.33 22.19 47.71
C PHE A 62 -5.77 22.57 47.89
N ASN A 63 -6.29 22.60 49.12
CA ASN A 63 -7.69 22.97 49.41
C ASN A 63 -8.07 24.35 48.84
N GLN A 64 -7.14 25.32 48.89
CA GLN A 64 -7.33 26.61 48.22
C GLN A 64 -7.33 26.47 46.69
N LEU A 65 -6.46 25.63 46.13
CA LEU A 65 -6.42 25.33 44.70
C LEU A 65 -7.71 24.62 44.22
N LEU A 66 -8.28 23.73 45.04
CA LEU A 66 -9.58 23.07 44.84
C LEU A 66 -10.74 24.07 44.78
N SER A 67 -10.63 25.17 45.52
CA SER A 67 -11.63 26.25 45.51
C SER A 67 -11.57 27.11 44.24
N THR A 68 -10.52 26.96 43.42
CA THR A 68 -10.40 27.71 42.18
C THR A 68 -11.31 27.12 41.10
N GLN A 69 -12.05 27.98 40.40
CA GLN A 69 -12.83 27.55 39.23
C GLN A 69 -11.92 27.38 37.98
N ARG A 70 -10.81 26.65 38.08
CA ARG A 70 -9.90 26.34 36.97
C ARG A 70 -9.69 24.84 36.78
N GLN A 71 -9.32 24.43 35.57
CA GLN A 71 -8.92 23.05 35.26
C GLN A 71 -7.50 22.77 35.76
N VAL A 72 -7.32 21.66 36.48
CA VAL A 72 -6.04 21.28 37.10
C VAL A 72 -5.78 19.80 36.87
N LEU A 73 -4.59 19.48 36.40
CA LEU A 73 -4.11 18.11 36.18
C LEU A 73 -3.09 17.75 37.28
N LEU A 74 -3.33 16.64 37.97
CA LEU A 74 -2.44 16.10 39.00
C LEU A 74 -1.79 14.82 38.46
N LEU A 75 -0.45 14.83 38.41
CA LEU A 75 0.36 13.68 38.01
C LEU A 75 1.00 13.05 39.24
N TYR A 76 0.95 11.73 39.36
CA TYR A 76 1.53 11.03 40.51
C TYR A 76 2.26 9.73 40.12
N ASN A 77 3.22 9.33 40.96
CA ASN A 77 3.95 8.07 40.85
C ASN A 77 3.31 6.97 41.73
N ARG A 78 3.50 5.69 41.39
CA ARG A 78 2.76 4.51 41.94
C ARG A 78 2.61 4.54 43.48
N HIS A 79 1.39 4.78 43.99
CA HIS A 79 0.79 4.23 45.22
C HIS A 79 -0.72 4.55 45.28
N ARG A 80 -1.52 3.85 44.46
CA ARG A 80 -2.98 4.06 44.32
C ARG A 80 -3.75 3.97 45.66
N GLU A 81 -3.31 3.09 46.56
CA GLU A 81 -4.03 2.74 47.80
C GLU A 81 -4.10 3.87 48.84
N LYS A 82 -3.26 4.92 48.76
CA LYS A 82 -3.31 6.07 49.69
C LYS A 82 -3.90 7.34 49.09
N LEU A 83 -3.92 7.45 47.77
CA LEU A 83 -4.50 8.58 47.05
C LEU A 83 -6.02 8.50 47.03
N GLN A 84 -6.57 7.28 46.91
CA GLN A 84 -8.01 7.06 46.91
C GLN A 84 -8.64 7.45 48.27
N ASP A 85 -8.01 7.08 49.39
CA ASP A 85 -8.43 7.51 50.74
C ASP A 85 -8.35 9.03 50.95
N PHE A 86 -7.32 9.69 50.41
CA PHE A 86 -7.20 11.16 50.48
C PHE A 86 -8.22 11.88 49.60
N LEU A 87 -8.53 11.31 48.43
CA LEU A 87 -9.49 11.84 47.47
C LEU A 87 -10.95 11.57 47.87
N ASP A 88 -11.25 10.43 48.51
CA ASP A 88 -12.62 10.06 48.93
C ASP A 88 -13.14 10.92 50.10
N ASP A 89 -12.26 11.38 51.01
CA ASP A 89 -12.67 12.17 52.19
C ASP A 89 -12.74 13.69 51.95
N SER A 90 -12.12 14.22 50.88
CA SER A 90 -11.99 15.68 50.66
C SER A 90 -12.38 16.17 49.26
N LEU A 91 -12.56 15.27 48.28
CA LEU A 91 -12.72 15.60 46.87
C LEU A 91 -13.88 14.81 46.25
N LYS A 92 -15.06 15.45 46.15
CA LYS A 92 -16.09 14.98 45.21
C LYS A 92 -15.51 15.07 43.80
N ILE A 93 -15.01 13.95 43.27
CA ILE A 93 -14.68 13.81 41.86
C ILE A 93 -16.02 13.93 41.11
N PHE A 94 -16.35 15.13 40.64
CA PHE A 94 -17.44 15.31 39.69
C PHE A 94 -16.94 14.78 38.35
N THR A 95 -17.43 13.61 37.95
CA THR A 95 -17.46 13.22 36.54
C THR A 95 -18.90 13.38 36.08
N LYS A 96 -19.27 14.54 35.51
CA LYS A 96 -20.58 14.68 34.85
C LYS A 96 -20.41 14.49 33.34
N PRO A 97 -21.36 13.84 32.65
CA PRO A 97 -21.28 13.65 31.21
C PRO A 97 -21.42 15.01 30.48
N PRO A 98 -20.78 15.18 29.31
CA PRO A 98 -20.65 16.48 28.66
C PRO A 98 -22.01 16.98 28.17
N GLY A 99 -22.41 18.16 28.66
CA GLY A 99 -23.67 18.84 28.30
C GLY A 99 -24.10 19.99 29.22
N SER A 100 -23.48 20.19 30.39
CA SER A 100 -23.78 21.32 31.27
C SER A 100 -22.63 22.34 31.31
N SER A 101 -22.93 23.58 30.98
CA SER A 101 -22.05 24.73 31.16
C SER A 101 -21.79 24.99 32.65
N LYS A 102 -20.50 24.98 33.03
CA LYS A 102 -19.92 25.33 34.34
C LYS A 102 -19.89 24.21 35.39
N GLU A 103 -18.72 23.60 35.56
CA GLU A 103 -17.98 23.36 36.83
C GLU A 103 -16.67 22.60 36.51
N ASN A 104 -15.59 22.86 37.27
CA ASN A 104 -14.25 22.37 36.96
C ASN A 104 -13.98 20.99 37.58
N GLU A 105 -13.30 20.13 36.83
CA GLU A 105 -12.99 18.74 37.17
C GLU A 105 -11.47 18.61 37.35
N ILE A 106 -11.02 18.20 38.54
CA ILE A 106 -9.61 17.85 38.76
C ILE A 106 -9.36 16.47 38.19
N ILE A 107 -8.30 16.34 37.40
CA ILE A 107 -7.98 15.11 36.70
C ILE A 107 -6.71 14.54 37.32
N GLY A 108 -6.78 13.35 37.91
CA GLY A 108 -5.63 12.64 38.45
C GLY A 108 -5.16 11.53 37.50
N ILE A 109 -3.90 11.58 37.05
CA ILE A 109 -3.33 10.60 36.11
C ILE A 109 -2.04 10.01 36.69
N GLU A 110 -1.93 8.68 36.62
CA GLU A 110 -0.70 7.97 36.97
C GLU A 110 0.36 8.22 35.88
N THR A 111 1.56 8.64 36.27
CA THR A 111 2.61 9.06 35.33
C THR A 111 3.01 7.99 34.32
N ASN A 112 2.92 6.71 34.68
CA ASN A 112 3.18 5.59 33.77
C ASN A 112 2.08 5.38 32.70
N GLN A 113 0.94 6.06 32.80
CA GLN A 113 -0.16 6.01 31.82
C GLN A 113 -0.07 7.11 30.76
N LEU A 114 0.90 8.03 30.85
CA LEU A 114 1.11 9.11 29.88
C LEU A 114 1.93 8.70 28.63
N ASN A 115 2.20 7.41 28.44
CA ASN A 115 3.10 6.86 27.43
C ASN A 115 4.58 7.29 27.55
N TYR A 116 5.43 6.33 27.19
CA TYR A 116 6.83 6.14 27.52
C TYR A 116 7.79 7.31 27.17
N ILE A 117 8.59 7.70 28.18
CA ILE A 117 9.85 8.46 28.17
C ILE A 117 9.72 9.98 28.37
N PRO A 118 10.14 10.52 29.53
CA PRO A 118 10.40 11.95 29.69
C PRO A 118 11.63 12.31 28.86
N PHE A 119 11.45 13.14 27.84
CA PHE A 119 12.59 13.76 27.17
C PHE A 119 13.16 14.84 28.09
N VAL A 120 14.30 14.55 28.70
CA VAL A 120 15.09 15.50 29.49
C VAL A 120 16.32 15.84 28.67
N SER A 121 16.18 16.81 27.79
CA SER A 121 17.31 17.40 27.09
C SER A 121 17.00 18.85 26.81
N ASP A 122 18.01 19.71 26.98
CA ASP A 122 17.93 21.13 26.65
C ASP A 122 17.81 21.37 25.13
N SER A 123 17.94 20.31 24.32
CA SER A 123 17.99 20.36 22.87
C SER A 123 16.93 19.47 22.22
N LEU A 124 15.96 20.07 21.54
CA LEU A 124 14.95 19.38 20.72
C LEU A 124 15.56 18.48 19.62
N SER A 125 16.84 18.66 19.29
CA SER A 125 17.56 17.87 18.29
C SER A 125 17.58 16.36 18.60
N GLU A 126 17.62 15.97 19.88
CA GLU A 126 17.70 14.56 20.31
C GLU A 126 16.33 13.85 20.30
N ILE A 127 15.25 14.56 19.94
CA ILE A 127 13.93 13.95 19.76
C ILE A 127 13.99 13.03 18.54
N GLU A 128 13.94 11.71 18.80
CA GLU A 128 13.78 10.69 17.78
C GLU A 128 12.41 10.83 17.09
N VAL A 129 12.47 10.80 15.77
CA VAL A 129 11.29 10.78 14.91
C VAL A 129 10.48 9.50 15.18
N CYS A 130 9.16 9.61 15.24
CA CYS A 130 8.22 8.49 15.46
C CYS A 130 8.01 7.95 16.89
N LYS A 131 8.45 8.64 17.95
CA LYS A 131 7.97 8.35 19.32
C LYS A 131 6.73 9.21 19.65
N GLU A 132 5.70 8.61 20.25
CA GLU A 132 4.57 9.37 20.79
C GLU A 132 5.03 10.13 22.03
N PHE A 133 4.90 11.46 22.04
CA PHE A 133 5.27 12.29 23.17
C PHE A 133 4.08 13.07 23.70
N ASN A 134 3.65 12.75 24.91
CA ASN A 134 2.65 13.54 25.63
C ASN A 134 3.30 14.59 26.54
N LEU A 135 4.56 14.42 26.94
CA LEU A 135 5.31 15.32 27.83
C LEU A 135 6.65 15.72 27.20
N ILE A 136 6.93 17.02 27.13
CA ILE A 136 8.23 17.57 26.70
C ILE A 136 8.79 18.46 27.81
N SER A 137 10.06 18.25 28.22
CA SER A 137 10.76 19.13 29.17
C SER A 137 11.60 20.16 28.41
N VAL A 138 11.58 21.43 28.84
CA VAL A 138 12.26 22.52 28.12
C VAL A 138 12.79 23.59 29.08
N ASP A 139 14.02 23.42 29.56
CA ASP A 139 14.61 24.34 30.55
C ASP A 139 15.13 25.64 29.92
N SER A 140 15.25 25.67 28.59
CA SER A 140 15.76 26.79 27.79
C SER A 140 14.73 27.90 27.50
N LEU A 141 13.44 27.70 27.78
CA LEU A 141 12.38 28.67 27.45
C LEU A 141 12.32 29.88 28.41
N LYS A 142 13.32 30.77 28.36
CA LYS A 142 13.45 31.91 29.30
C LYS A 142 13.04 33.24 28.68
N SER A 143 12.83 33.29 27.36
CA SER A 143 12.49 34.49 26.60
C SER A 143 11.53 34.19 25.44
N LYS A 144 10.85 35.23 24.94
CA LYS A 144 9.99 35.14 23.74
C LYS A 144 10.68 34.54 22.52
N LYS A 145 11.94 34.91 22.27
CA LYS A 145 12.71 34.41 21.13
C LYS A 145 12.97 32.91 21.23
N GLU A 146 13.24 32.41 22.43
CA GLU A 146 13.41 30.97 22.66
C GLU A 146 12.08 30.22 22.53
N ILE A 147 10.97 30.82 22.96
CA ILE A 147 9.62 30.27 22.74
C ILE A 147 9.31 30.18 21.24
N ASP A 148 9.56 31.25 20.49
CA ASP A 148 9.32 31.27 19.04
C ASP A 148 10.14 30.18 18.33
N PHE A 149 11.44 30.08 18.66
CA PHE A 149 12.33 29.05 18.10
C PHE A 149 11.87 27.63 18.47
N PHE A 150 11.50 27.41 19.73
CA PHE A 150 10.97 26.13 20.20
C PHE A 150 9.69 25.74 19.44
N LEU A 151 8.75 26.66 19.27
CA LEU A 151 7.52 26.40 18.51
C LEU A 151 7.79 26.17 17.03
N GLU A 152 8.75 26.89 16.44
CA GLU A 152 9.18 26.66 15.07
C GLU A 152 9.78 25.27 14.88
N GLU A 153 10.76 24.89 15.71
CA GLU A 153 11.42 23.59 15.63
C GLU A 153 10.42 22.45 15.86
N LEU A 154 9.56 22.57 16.88
CA LEU A 154 8.60 21.54 17.25
C LEU A 154 7.51 21.33 16.18
N LEU A 155 6.92 22.41 15.66
CA LEU A 155 5.81 22.33 14.72
C LEU A 155 6.24 22.10 13.27
N PHE A 156 7.37 22.69 12.84
CA PHE A 156 7.81 22.65 11.44
C PHE A 156 8.91 21.63 11.16
N SER A 157 9.83 21.39 12.09
CA SER A 157 10.93 20.45 11.87
C SER A 157 10.62 19.05 12.39
N LYS A 158 9.96 18.95 13.54
CA LYS A 158 9.65 17.67 14.20
C LYS A 158 8.18 17.24 14.03
N GLY A 159 7.29 18.16 13.67
CA GLY A 159 5.86 17.89 13.46
C GLY A 159 5.17 17.27 14.67
N VAL A 160 5.63 17.62 15.88
CA VAL A 160 5.10 17.13 17.16
C VAL A 160 4.21 18.21 17.77
N VAL A 161 3.11 17.79 18.41
CA VAL A 161 2.29 18.68 19.26
C VAL A 161 2.10 18.01 20.62
N PRO A 162 2.83 18.46 21.67
CA PRO A 162 2.76 17.85 22.99
C PRO A 162 1.45 18.19 23.71
N ASP A 163 1.01 17.29 24.59
CA ASP A 163 -0.12 17.58 25.49
C ASP A 163 0.36 18.34 26.75
N ILE A 164 1.59 18.09 27.21
CA ILE A 164 2.20 18.66 28.43
C ILE A 164 3.60 19.21 28.12
N ILE A 165 3.89 20.43 28.58
CA ILE A 165 5.22 21.04 28.57
C ILE A 165 5.67 21.24 30.02
N SER A 166 6.86 20.74 30.38
CA SER A 166 7.45 20.96 31.69
C SER A 166 8.66 21.87 31.59
N SER A 167 8.77 22.80 32.54
CA SER A 167 9.99 23.55 32.76
C SER A 167 9.91 24.30 34.08
N PRO A 168 10.93 24.18 34.94
CA PRO A 168 11.00 24.98 36.15
C PRO A 168 11.31 26.46 35.85
N PHE A 169 11.72 26.81 34.62
CA PHE A 169 12.27 28.14 34.29
C PHE A 169 11.46 28.95 33.26
N ILE A 170 10.28 28.48 32.80
CA ILE A 170 9.46 29.30 31.88
C ILE A 170 9.04 30.60 32.57
N LYS A 171 9.53 31.72 32.04
CA LYS A 171 9.21 33.08 32.54
C LYS A 171 7.99 33.69 31.84
N ASP A 172 7.84 33.44 30.54
CA ASP A 172 6.81 34.05 29.68
C ASP A 172 5.65 33.07 29.38
N ILE A 173 5.01 32.52 30.42
CA ILE A 173 3.94 31.50 30.30
C ILE A 173 2.75 31.98 29.46
N GLU A 174 2.27 33.21 29.69
CA GLU A 174 1.14 33.76 28.94
C GLU A 174 1.45 33.89 27.45
N TYR A 175 2.69 34.25 27.11
CA TYR A 175 3.12 34.35 25.71
C TYR A 175 3.13 32.97 25.06
N LEU A 176 3.75 31.96 25.70
CA LEU A 176 3.75 30.58 25.21
C LEU A 176 2.33 30.08 24.97
N LYS A 177 1.42 30.24 25.95
CA LYS A 177 0.01 29.86 25.80
C LYS A 177 -0.62 30.57 24.60
N LYS A 178 -0.50 31.90 24.54
CA LYS A 178 -1.09 32.69 23.45
C LYS A 178 -0.60 32.23 22.07
N GLU A 179 0.70 32.05 21.90
CA GLU A 179 1.27 31.64 20.61
C GLU A 179 0.90 30.20 20.25
N PHE A 180 0.91 29.28 21.22
CA PHE A 180 0.53 27.88 21.00
C PHE A 180 -0.93 27.75 20.53
N TYR A 181 -1.85 28.56 21.06
CA TYR A 181 -3.27 28.52 20.70
C TYR A 181 -3.66 29.26 19.42
N LYS A 182 -2.77 30.07 18.83
CA LYS A 182 -3.08 30.73 17.56
C LYS A 182 -3.26 29.73 16.43
N LYS A 183 -2.67 28.53 16.53
CA LYS A 183 -2.72 27.53 15.47
C LYS A 183 -3.74 26.43 15.79
N PRO A 184 -4.59 26.06 14.84
CA PRO A 184 -5.43 24.87 14.98
C PRO A 184 -4.57 23.62 15.11
N ILE A 185 -5.05 22.63 15.87
CA ILE A 185 -4.42 21.31 15.99
C ILE A 185 -5.36 20.29 15.36
N TYR A 186 -4.87 19.58 14.36
CA TYR A 186 -5.57 18.54 13.63
C TYR A 186 -5.02 17.15 13.96
N LYS A 187 -5.85 16.12 13.84
CA LYS A 187 -5.43 14.72 13.94
C LYS A 187 -5.48 14.07 12.57
N ALA A 188 -4.42 13.35 12.23
CA ALA A 188 -4.33 12.57 11.01
C ALA A 188 -3.82 11.16 11.30
N ARG A 189 -4.18 10.23 10.42
CA ARG A 189 -3.80 8.82 10.47
C ARG A 189 -3.38 8.39 9.08
N ILE A 190 -2.35 7.54 8.97
CA ILE A 190 -2.02 6.86 7.73
C ILE A 190 -2.21 5.37 7.89
N THR A 191 -2.96 4.75 6.98
CA THR A 191 -3.22 3.30 7.01
C THR A 191 -2.80 2.60 5.73
N TYR A 192 -2.29 1.38 5.84
CA TYR A 192 -2.08 0.43 4.76
C TYR A 192 -2.64 -0.91 5.20
N ASN A 193 -3.51 -1.53 4.39
CA ASN A 193 -4.21 -2.78 4.75
C ASN A 193 -4.86 -2.75 6.15
N ASN A 194 -5.48 -1.61 6.50
CA ASN A 194 -6.07 -1.32 7.81
C ASN A 194 -5.11 -1.27 9.01
N GLU A 195 -3.80 -1.40 8.78
CA GLU A 195 -2.76 -1.21 9.79
C GLU A 195 -2.11 0.17 9.66
N GLU A 196 -1.49 0.65 10.74
CA GLU A 196 -0.81 1.94 10.75
C GLU A 196 0.49 1.89 9.93
N LEU A 197 0.63 2.82 8.98
CA LEU A 197 1.83 2.91 8.16
C LEU A 197 2.83 3.89 8.79
N ASN A 198 3.99 3.37 9.15
CA ASN A 198 5.05 4.12 9.83
C ASN A 198 6.03 4.77 8.84
N LYS A 199 6.79 5.78 9.28
CA LYS A 199 7.82 6.51 8.52
C LYS A 199 7.28 7.10 7.22
N VAL A 200 6.23 7.91 7.34
CA VAL A 200 5.59 8.61 6.23
C VAL A 200 6.08 10.05 6.23
N GLY A 201 6.68 10.49 5.13
CA GLY A 201 7.12 11.87 4.93
C GLY A 201 6.00 12.78 4.45
N TRP A 202 6.27 14.09 4.34
CA TRP A 202 5.27 15.09 3.94
C TRP A 202 5.83 16.07 2.92
N LYS A 203 5.07 16.35 1.85
CA LYS A 203 5.49 17.27 0.78
C LYS A 203 5.76 18.68 1.30
N GLU A 204 4.90 19.14 2.21
CA GLU A 204 4.99 20.48 2.81
C GLU A 204 6.11 20.56 3.86
N PHE A 205 6.58 19.42 4.37
CA PHE A 205 7.60 19.31 5.40
C PHE A 205 8.60 18.19 5.04
N PRO A 206 9.55 18.44 4.10
CA PRO A 206 10.41 17.38 3.54
C PRO A 206 11.32 16.66 4.55
N HIS A 207 11.54 17.25 5.72
CA HIS A 207 12.36 16.67 6.79
C HIS A 207 11.54 15.95 7.87
N LEU A 208 10.22 16.03 7.80
CA LEU A 208 9.32 15.45 8.77
C LEU A 208 8.93 14.04 8.33
N GLU A 209 9.10 13.05 9.21
CA GLU A 209 8.43 11.76 9.10
C GLU A 209 7.51 11.53 10.30
N THR A 210 6.36 10.90 10.04
CA THR A 210 5.37 10.58 11.07
C THR A 210 5.03 9.09 11.07
N CYS A 211 4.44 8.63 12.16
CA CYS A 211 4.02 7.26 12.38
C CYS A 211 2.61 7.22 12.97
N GLY A 212 1.82 6.20 12.64
CA GLY A 212 0.50 5.95 13.22
C GLY A 212 -0.50 7.10 13.13
N VAL A 213 -1.19 7.36 14.25
CA VAL A 213 -2.01 8.55 14.46
C VAL A 213 -1.14 9.65 15.04
N PHE A 214 -1.16 10.83 14.42
CA PHE A 214 -0.35 11.97 14.86
C PHE A 214 -1.18 13.27 14.86
N ARG A 215 -0.64 14.28 15.55
CA ARG A 215 -1.20 15.63 15.64
C ARG A 215 -0.36 16.61 14.82
N THR A 216 -0.99 17.61 14.21
CA THR A 216 -0.30 18.60 13.39
C THR A 216 -1.01 19.95 13.43
N SER A 217 -0.26 21.04 13.31
CA SER A 217 -0.82 22.38 13.08
C SER A 217 -0.83 22.79 11.60
N ALA A 218 -0.41 21.89 10.70
CA ALA A 218 -0.38 22.16 9.28
C ALA A 218 -1.81 22.25 8.72
N SER A 219 -2.10 23.34 8.00
CA SER A 219 -3.37 23.50 7.30
C SER A 219 -3.49 22.61 6.07
N THR A 220 -2.37 22.11 5.55
CA THR A 220 -2.31 21.25 4.38
C THR A 220 -1.28 20.16 4.62
N LEU A 221 -1.62 18.93 4.25
CA LEU A 221 -0.73 17.79 4.33
C LEU A 221 -0.88 16.89 3.11
N SER A 222 0.26 16.56 2.49
CA SER A 222 0.37 15.60 1.40
C SER A 222 1.41 14.54 1.76
N PRO A 223 1.00 13.31 2.12
CA PRO A 223 1.93 12.27 2.54
C PRO A 223 2.80 11.79 1.38
N GLN A 224 4.04 11.40 1.69
CA GLN A 224 5.03 10.89 0.76
C GLN A 224 5.73 9.67 1.36
N LYS A 225 5.78 8.57 0.62
CA LYS A 225 6.56 7.38 1.00
C LYS A 225 6.89 6.58 -0.25
N ARG A 226 8.16 6.24 -0.44
CA ARG A 226 8.62 5.44 -1.58
C ARG A 226 7.86 4.12 -1.64
N GLY A 227 7.42 3.73 -2.84
CA GLY A 227 6.62 2.52 -3.05
C GLY A 227 5.13 2.63 -2.68
N PHE A 228 4.65 3.81 -2.22
CA PHE A 228 3.24 4.03 -1.90
C PHE A 228 2.69 5.29 -2.58
N MET A 229 1.42 5.21 -2.95
CA MET A 229 0.55 6.35 -3.24
C MET A 229 -0.44 6.52 -2.08
N PHE A 230 -1.07 7.69 -1.97
CA PHE A 230 -2.03 7.96 -0.90
C PHE A 230 -3.38 8.43 -1.44
N SER A 231 -4.45 8.04 -0.74
CA SER A 231 -5.83 8.45 -1.00
C SER A 231 -6.49 8.95 0.30
N PRO A 232 -6.89 10.23 0.37
CA PRO A 232 -6.54 11.25 -0.61
C PRO A 232 -5.03 11.48 -0.66
N ASP A 233 -4.55 12.11 -1.72
CA ASP A 233 -3.16 12.51 -1.90
C ASP A 233 -2.83 13.80 -1.13
N ILE A 234 -3.85 14.58 -0.78
CA ILE A 234 -3.75 15.81 0.00
C ILE A 234 -4.99 16.00 0.88
N TYR A 235 -4.79 16.49 2.10
CA TYR A 235 -5.85 17.05 2.93
C TYR A 235 -5.59 18.53 3.20
N ASN A 236 -6.63 19.34 3.01
CA ASN A 236 -6.69 20.71 3.52
C ASN A 236 -7.54 20.73 4.77
N PHE A 237 -6.92 21.00 5.90
CA PHE A 237 -7.58 21.18 7.17
C PHE A 237 -8.17 22.59 7.24
N THR A 238 -9.48 22.66 7.44
CA THR A 238 -10.24 23.91 7.61
C THR A 238 -10.95 23.87 8.96
N ASP A 239 -11.46 25.01 9.41
CA ASP A 239 -12.20 25.10 10.67
C ASP A 239 -13.50 24.30 10.66
N GLU A 240 -14.07 24.01 9.49
CA GLU A 240 -15.21 23.10 9.32
C GLU A 240 -14.81 21.63 9.45
N ASN A 241 -13.61 21.27 8.97
CA ASN A 241 -13.08 19.90 9.01
C ASN A 241 -12.79 19.40 10.44
N ARG A 242 -12.80 20.33 11.39
CA ARG A 242 -12.75 20.07 12.81
C ARG A 242 -13.92 19.12 13.19
N ARG A 243 -15.19 19.42 12.90
CA ARG A 243 -16.37 18.72 13.50
C ARG A 243 -16.53 17.20 13.25
N ILE A 244 -15.64 16.55 12.50
CA ILE A 244 -15.67 15.11 12.23
C ILE A 244 -15.00 14.38 13.40
N SER A 245 -15.70 13.42 14.01
CA SER A 245 -15.37 12.80 15.30
C SER A 245 -14.17 11.83 15.31
N GLY A 246 -13.12 12.09 14.52
CA GLY A 246 -11.95 11.22 14.41
C GLY A 246 -10.81 11.81 13.57
N PRO A 247 -9.64 11.14 13.52
CA PRO A 247 -8.53 11.58 12.68
C PRO A 247 -8.91 11.55 11.20
N LYS A 248 -8.35 12.46 10.41
CA LYS A 248 -8.41 12.38 8.95
C LYS A 248 -7.48 11.26 8.47
N THR A 249 -8.02 10.32 7.70
CA THR A 249 -7.28 9.13 7.30
C THR A 249 -6.76 9.25 5.87
N PHE A 250 -5.44 9.16 5.72
CA PHE A 250 -4.78 8.91 4.45
C PHE A 250 -4.61 7.40 4.27
N ARG A 251 -5.23 6.85 3.23
CA ARG A 251 -5.05 5.45 2.88
C ARG A 251 -3.88 5.31 1.92
N ALA A 252 -2.85 4.60 2.32
CA ALA A 252 -1.75 4.18 1.48
C ALA A 252 -2.16 3.00 0.59
N ILE A 253 -1.66 2.99 -0.64
CA ILE A 253 -1.80 1.89 -1.59
C ILE A 253 -0.39 1.63 -2.14
N LYS A 254 0.04 0.37 -2.20
CA LYS A 254 1.38 0.03 -2.70
C LYS A 254 1.38 0.12 -4.23
N TYR A 255 2.45 0.68 -4.80
CA TYR A 255 2.64 0.67 -6.24
C TYR A 255 2.92 -0.76 -6.75
N GLU A 256 2.37 -1.09 -7.91
CA GLU A 256 2.88 -2.21 -8.71
C GLU A 256 4.18 -1.82 -9.39
N ILE A 257 5.09 -2.77 -9.60
CA ILE A 257 6.42 -2.47 -10.14
C ILE A 257 6.36 -1.91 -11.58
N GLU A 258 5.31 -2.23 -12.34
CA GLU A 258 5.07 -1.71 -13.68
C GLU A 258 4.46 -0.30 -13.70
N GLU A 259 3.93 0.20 -12.57
CA GLU A 259 3.37 1.56 -12.52
C GLU A 259 4.45 2.63 -12.60
N LYS A 260 4.22 3.64 -13.45
CA LYS A 260 5.19 4.68 -13.83
C LYS A 260 6.53 4.12 -14.36
N LEU A 261 6.57 2.85 -14.79
CA LEU A 261 7.69 2.30 -15.56
C LEU A 261 7.68 2.95 -16.95
N ARG A 262 8.72 3.70 -17.25
CA ARG A 262 8.82 4.48 -18.48
C ARG A 262 9.63 3.77 -19.56
N TYR A 263 10.74 3.18 -19.15
CA TYR A 263 11.63 2.45 -20.03
C TYR A 263 11.94 1.09 -19.44
N SER A 264 11.81 0.03 -20.24
CA SER A 264 12.27 -1.31 -19.91
C SER A 264 12.94 -1.90 -21.14
N LEU A 265 14.27 -1.84 -21.15
CA LEU A 265 15.13 -2.35 -22.22
C LEU A 265 15.80 -3.64 -21.73
N PRO A 266 15.37 -4.82 -22.22
CA PRO A 266 16.00 -6.09 -21.84
C PRO A 266 17.47 -6.18 -22.27
N LEU A 267 17.80 -5.49 -23.39
CA LEU A 267 19.11 -5.47 -24.04
C LEU A 267 19.60 -6.88 -24.40
N ASP A 268 18.69 -7.72 -24.91
CA ASP A 268 18.87 -9.15 -25.19
C ASP A 268 18.92 -9.48 -26.69
N GLY A 269 19.49 -8.56 -27.47
CA GLY A 269 19.51 -8.61 -28.94
C GLY A 269 18.67 -7.52 -29.60
N GLN A 270 17.95 -6.73 -28.79
CA GLN A 270 17.13 -5.61 -29.24
C GLN A 270 17.17 -4.46 -28.23
N VAL A 271 16.87 -3.25 -28.71
CA VAL A 271 16.81 -2.01 -27.90
C VAL A 271 15.39 -1.46 -27.76
N ALA A 272 14.38 -2.28 -28.07
CA ALA A 272 12.98 -1.88 -27.99
C ALA A 272 12.55 -1.67 -26.53
N ASN A 273 11.82 -0.58 -26.29
CA ASN A 273 11.22 -0.31 -24.99
C ASN A 273 9.95 -1.17 -24.78
N LEU A 274 10.00 -2.12 -23.85
CA LEU A 274 8.84 -2.97 -23.53
C LEU A 274 7.73 -2.23 -22.77
N ALA A 275 8.04 -1.13 -22.10
CA ALA A 275 7.05 -0.34 -21.36
C ALA A 275 6.20 0.55 -22.30
N ASN A 276 6.75 0.92 -23.46
CA ASN A 276 6.07 1.74 -24.45
C ASN A 276 6.50 1.37 -25.88
N LYS A 277 5.63 0.63 -26.59
CA LYS A 277 5.89 0.15 -27.96
C LYS A 277 5.97 1.27 -29.01
N ASP A 278 5.45 2.46 -28.70
CA ASP A 278 5.51 3.61 -29.61
C ASP A 278 6.86 4.36 -29.53
N ASP A 279 7.74 3.96 -28.61
CA ASP A 279 9.06 4.55 -28.47
C ASP A 279 10.00 4.09 -29.59
N LYS A 280 10.77 5.04 -30.14
CA LYS A 280 11.66 4.80 -31.29
C LYS A 280 13.13 4.94 -30.88
N SER A 281 13.52 4.15 -29.87
CA SER A 281 14.91 4.03 -29.44
C SER A 281 15.80 3.61 -30.61
N THR A 282 16.89 4.34 -30.86
CA THR A 282 17.84 4.07 -31.95
C THR A 282 19.20 3.72 -31.35
N ALA A 283 19.76 2.56 -31.71
CA ALA A 283 21.10 2.16 -31.29
C ALA A 283 22.15 2.58 -32.33
N THR A 284 23.30 3.04 -31.86
CA THR A 284 24.50 3.34 -32.65
C THR A 284 25.64 2.51 -32.09
N ASP A 285 26.31 1.73 -32.93
CA ASP A 285 27.46 0.89 -32.58
C ASP A 285 27.27 -0.02 -31.34
N VAL A 286 26.03 -0.43 -31.05
CA VAL A 286 25.74 -1.40 -29.97
C VAL A 286 25.66 -2.80 -30.54
N GLU A 287 26.52 -3.68 -30.07
CA GLU A 287 26.53 -5.09 -30.44
C GLU A 287 25.91 -5.96 -29.35
N PHE A 288 25.76 -7.27 -29.62
CA PHE A 288 25.18 -8.21 -28.65
C PHE A 288 25.90 -9.55 -28.65
N GLU A 289 26.23 -10.05 -27.47
CA GLU A 289 26.81 -11.39 -27.28
C GLU A 289 26.00 -12.22 -26.29
N LYS A 290 26.18 -13.54 -26.31
CA LYS A 290 25.59 -14.44 -25.32
C LYS A 290 26.46 -14.42 -24.07
N ASP A 291 25.90 -14.03 -22.93
CA ASP A 291 26.58 -14.06 -21.64
C ASP A 291 26.09 -15.26 -20.81
N THR A 292 27.04 -16.02 -20.27
CA THR A 292 26.76 -17.25 -19.51
C THR A 292 26.22 -16.99 -18.11
N PHE A 293 26.53 -15.83 -17.51
CA PHE A 293 26.07 -15.48 -16.17
C PHE A 293 24.61 -15.02 -16.19
N ARG A 294 24.24 -14.24 -17.21
CA ARG A 294 22.87 -13.75 -17.43
C ARG A 294 21.97 -14.78 -18.11
N ASP A 295 22.55 -15.79 -18.75
CA ASP A 295 21.84 -16.83 -19.53
C ASP A 295 20.95 -16.26 -20.65
N LYS A 296 21.46 -15.21 -21.31
CA LYS A 296 20.81 -14.56 -22.45
C LYS A 296 21.81 -13.75 -23.26
N ARG A 297 21.36 -13.14 -24.36
CA ARG A 297 22.16 -12.10 -24.99
C ARG A 297 22.18 -10.83 -24.13
N VAL A 298 23.26 -10.09 -24.21
CA VAL A 298 23.48 -8.81 -23.53
C VAL A 298 24.09 -7.81 -24.51
N SER A 299 23.85 -6.52 -24.31
CA SER A 299 24.44 -5.48 -25.16
C SER A 299 25.89 -5.21 -24.80
N ILE A 300 26.73 -4.98 -25.81
CA ILE A 300 28.13 -4.55 -25.71
C ILE A 300 28.19 -3.06 -26.05
N PHE A 301 28.83 -2.29 -25.19
CA PHE A 301 29.22 -0.90 -25.46
C PHE A 301 30.75 -0.82 -25.58
N ASN A 302 31.24 -0.16 -26.62
CA ASN A 302 32.64 -0.17 -27.04
C ASN A 302 33.53 0.92 -26.41
N GLY A 303 32.98 1.78 -25.54
CA GLY A 303 33.74 2.84 -24.87
C GLY A 303 34.09 4.07 -25.73
N SER A 304 33.69 4.13 -27.01
CA SER A 304 34.04 5.26 -27.90
C SER A 304 32.89 5.83 -28.73
N SER A 305 31.92 5.00 -29.13
CA SER A 305 30.83 5.41 -30.02
C SER A 305 29.50 4.70 -29.77
N SER A 306 29.47 3.63 -28.96
CA SER A 306 28.24 2.92 -28.65
C SER A 306 27.29 3.75 -27.79
N TYR A 307 26.06 3.96 -28.25
CA TYR A 307 24.98 4.51 -27.43
C TYR A 307 23.59 4.14 -27.95
N ILE A 308 22.57 4.29 -27.11
CA ILE A 308 21.17 4.21 -27.50
C ILE A 308 20.53 5.57 -27.26
N ASP A 309 19.98 6.17 -28.32
CA ASP A 309 19.22 7.41 -28.28
C ASP A 309 17.74 7.10 -28.10
N ILE A 310 17.23 7.42 -26.92
CA ILE A 310 15.82 7.43 -26.61
C ILE A 310 15.32 8.84 -26.92
N ARG A 311 14.84 9.00 -28.17
CA ARG A 311 14.38 10.28 -28.72
C ARG A 311 13.41 10.97 -27.77
N SER A 312 13.66 12.25 -27.53
CA SER A 312 12.87 13.05 -26.62
C SER A 312 11.39 13.16 -27.02
N ARG A 313 10.52 13.17 -26.01
CA ARG A 313 9.19 13.79 -26.07
C ARG A 313 9.17 14.91 -25.03
N PRO A 314 8.35 15.98 -25.21
CA PRO A 314 8.14 16.95 -24.15
C PRO A 314 7.67 16.22 -22.88
N GLU A 315 8.41 16.37 -21.80
CA GLU A 315 8.14 15.70 -20.52
C GLU A 315 7.37 16.65 -19.60
N ASP A 316 6.46 16.07 -18.82
CA ASP A 316 6.06 16.69 -17.57
C ASP A 316 7.29 16.79 -16.66
N ARG A 317 7.29 17.77 -15.74
CA ARG A 317 8.40 18.06 -14.84
C ARG A 317 8.97 16.77 -14.21
N LEU A 318 10.28 16.54 -14.33
CA LEU A 318 10.99 15.45 -13.62
C LEU A 318 10.94 15.70 -12.10
N GLU A 319 10.02 15.02 -11.42
CA GLU A 319 9.84 15.14 -9.96
C GLU A 319 10.60 14.07 -9.17
N GLU A 320 10.76 12.87 -9.71
CA GLU A 320 11.46 11.73 -9.09
C GLU A 320 11.84 10.74 -10.18
N ILE A 321 12.98 10.05 -10.03
CA ILE A 321 13.44 9.06 -11.02
C ILE A 321 14.15 7.88 -10.34
N SER A 322 13.82 6.67 -10.79
CA SER A 322 14.60 5.47 -10.47
C SER A 322 15.20 4.89 -11.73
N ILE A 323 16.48 4.54 -11.68
CA ILE A 323 17.24 3.94 -12.78
C ILE A 323 17.85 2.65 -12.26
N SER A 324 17.74 1.57 -13.02
CA SER A 324 18.27 0.25 -12.65
C SER A 324 18.87 -0.43 -13.86
N ALA A 325 20.03 -1.06 -13.71
CA ALA A 325 20.64 -1.86 -14.78
C ALA A 325 21.57 -2.93 -14.20
N TRP A 326 21.70 -4.04 -14.92
CA TRP A 326 22.83 -4.94 -14.76
C TRP A 326 23.98 -4.44 -15.62
N ILE A 327 25.17 -4.35 -15.05
CA ILE A 327 26.39 -3.88 -15.74
C ILE A 327 27.56 -4.83 -15.46
N LYS A 328 28.47 -4.95 -16.43
CA LYS A 328 29.79 -5.58 -16.28
C LYS A 328 30.80 -4.69 -17.01
N PRO A 329 31.39 -3.70 -16.32
CA PRO A 329 32.24 -2.69 -16.95
C PRO A 329 33.62 -3.25 -17.30
N ASP A 330 34.16 -2.86 -18.46
CA ASP A 330 35.55 -3.16 -18.84
C ASP A 330 36.52 -2.09 -18.31
N GLU A 331 36.02 -0.91 -18.00
CA GLU A 331 36.76 0.21 -17.42
C GLU A 331 36.00 0.81 -16.25
N VAL A 332 36.73 1.13 -15.18
CA VAL A 332 36.16 1.75 -13.97
C VAL A 332 36.96 2.97 -13.51
N ASP A 333 38.20 3.13 -13.97
CA ASP A 333 39.08 4.26 -13.68
C ASP A 333 38.83 5.35 -14.73
N GLY A 334 38.24 6.48 -14.33
CA GLY A 334 37.68 7.48 -15.25
C GLY A 334 36.17 7.68 -15.06
N SER A 335 35.53 8.32 -16.05
CA SER A 335 34.12 8.72 -15.98
C SER A 335 33.33 8.11 -17.14
N PHE A 336 32.47 7.14 -16.85
CA PHE A 336 31.76 6.34 -17.85
C PHE A 336 30.25 6.39 -17.61
N SER A 337 29.51 7.08 -18.49
CA SER A 337 28.07 7.31 -18.33
C SER A 337 27.26 6.07 -18.72
N LEU A 338 26.52 5.53 -17.76
CA LEU A 338 25.55 4.48 -18.01
C LEU A 338 24.33 5.07 -18.72
N ILE A 339 23.93 6.27 -18.31
CA ILE A 339 22.80 7.00 -18.86
C ILE A 339 22.90 8.50 -18.59
N GLY A 340 22.55 9.33 -19.56
CA GLY A 340 22.50 10.78 -19.43
C GLY A 340 21.30 11.39 -20.14
N LYS A 341 20.70 12.41 -19.52
CA LYS A 341 19.59 13.17 -20.11
C LYS A 341 19.99 14.63 -20.24
N GLY A 342 20.49 15.00 -21.42
CA GLY A 342 20.94 16.37 -21.74
C GLY A 342 21.56 17.09 -20.54
N GLU A 343 21.10 18.30 -20.27
CA GLU A 343 21.56 19.11 -19.13
C GLU A 343 20.81 18.82 -17.81
N ALA A 344 19.99 17.78 -17.74
CA ALA A 344 19.30 17.40 -16.50
C ALA A 344 20.23 16.58 -15.60
N PHE A 345 20.69 15.42 -16.07
CA PHE A 345 21.51 14.53 -15.27
C PHE A 345 22.37 13.54 -16.07
N SER A 346 23.34 12.92 -15.39
CA SER A 346 24.06 11.74 -15.85
C SER A 346 24.35 10.80 -14.67
N ALA A 347 23.95 9.52 -14.80
CA ALA A 347 24.30 8.45 -13.87
C ALA A 347 25.44 7.63 -14.46
N LYS A 348 26.54 7.52 -13.72
CA LYS A 348 27.83 7.07 -14.26
C LYS A 348 28.66 6.30 -13.22
N ILE A 349 29.69 5.63 -13.72
CA ILE A 349 30.81 5.11 -12.92
C ILE A 349 31.90 6.20 -12.93
N TYR A 350 32.42 6.55 -11.76
CA TYR A 350 33.49 7.53 -11.58
C TYR A 350 34.57 6.97 -10.65
N ASP A 351 35.69 6.50 -11.21
CA ASP A 351 36.79 5.86 -10.45
C ASP A 351 36.28 4.71 -9.54
N GLY A 352 35.51 3.79 -10.11
CA GLY A 352 34.87 2.67 -9.42
C GLY A 352 33.72 3.04 -8.47
N ARG A 353 33.41 4.33 -8.31
CA ARG A 353 32.28 4.84 -7.52
C ARG A 353 31.06 5.01 -8.40
N LEU A 354 29.88 4.98 -7.80
CA LEU A 354 28.64 5.36 -8.49
C LEU A 354 28.41 6.85 -8.29
N GLN A 355 28.20 7.57 -9.39
CA GLN A 355 27.99 9.02 -9.38
C GLN A 355 26.72 9.38 -10.14
N PHE A 356 25.91 10.26 -9.55
CA PHE A 356 24.78 10.90 -10.20
C PHE A 356 25.04 12.41 -10.26
N THR A 357 25.34 12.92 -11.45
CA THR A 357 25.60 14.33 -11.70
C THR A 357 24.31 15.03 -12.07
N THR A 358 23.95 16.09 -11.35
CA THR A 358 23.01 17.11 -11.82
C THR A 358 23.81 18.21 -12.49
N THR A 359 23.65 18.35 -13.81
CA THR A 359 24.56 19.13 -14.65
C THR A 359 24.62 20.59 -14.21
N GLY A 360 25.83 21.07 -13.89
CA GLY A 360 26.06 22.44 -13.42
C GLY A 360 25.49 22.75 -12.04
N ILE A 361 25.12 21.73 -11.26
CA ILE A 361 24.61 21.86 -9.89
C ILE A 361 25.48 21.06 -8.91
N LYS A 362 25.50 19.73 -8.99
CA LYS A 362 26.23 18.89 -8.02
C LYS A 362 26.56 17.48 -8.55
N ASP A 363 27.73 16.99 -8.18
CA ASP A 363 28.09 15.58 -8.31
C ASP A 363 27.78 14.82 -7.01
N HIS A 364 26.84 13.87 -7.08
CA HIS A 364 26.48 13.00 -5.97
C HIS A 364 27.25 11.70 -6.12
N THR A 365 28.38 11.56 -5.42
CA THR A 365 29.29 10.42 -5.58
C THR A 365 29.31 9.58 -4.31
N THR A 366 29.26 8.26 -4.44
CA THR A 366 29.45 7.37 -3.30
C THR A 366 30.82 7.56 -2.66
N SER A 367 30.92 7.43 -1.34
CA SER A 367 32.17 7.61 -0.59
C SER A 367 33.21 6.54 -0.89
N LYS A 368 32.77 5.35 -1.29
CA LYS A 368 33.62 4.20 -1.62
C LYS A 368 33.44 3.75 -3.07
N ALA A 369 34.52 3.22 -3.65
CA ALA A 369 34.44 2.47 -4.89
C ALA A 369 33.71 1.15 -4.62
N VAL A 370 32.61 0.92 -5.32
CA VAL A 370 31.71 -0.22 -5.11
C VAL A 370 31.52 -1.06 -6.38
N ILE A 371 32.02 -0.57 -7.52
CA ILE A 371 31.99 -1.26 -8.80
C ILE A 371 33.38 -1.77 -9.13
N LYS A 372 33.44 -3.01 -9.59
CA LYS A 372 34.67 -3.67 -10.00
C LYS A 372 34.65 -3.95 -11.50
N LYS A 373 35.81 -3.81 -12.12
CA LYS A 373 36.06 -4.18 -13.52
C LYS A 373 35.80 -5.67 -13.73
N GLY A 374 35.09 -6.00 -14.81
CA GLY A 374 34.84 -7.37 -15.27
C GLY A 374 33.84 -8.19 -14.44
N GLU A 375 33.23 -7.61 -13.40
CA GLU A 375 32.26 -8.29 -12.54
C GLU A 375 30.83 -7.80 -12.80
N TRP A 376 29.87 -8.73 -12.93
CA TRP A 376 28.46 -8.38 -13.02
C TRP A 376 27.97 -7.77 -11.70
N SER A 377 27.38 -6.59 -11.79
CA SER A 377 26.73 -5.91 -10.67
C SER A 377 25.39 -5.35 -11.12
N HIS A 378 24.37 -5.51 -10.28
CA HIS A 378 23.12 -4.76 -10.45
C HIS A 378 23.23 -3.42 -9.75
N VAL A 379 23.11 -2.33 -10.48
CA VAL A 379 23.18 -0.98 -9.94
C VAL A 379 21.82 -0.31 -10.03
N ALA A 380 21.46 0.47 -9.01
CA ALA A 380 20.28 1.32 -9.07
C ALA A 380 20.51 2.68 -8.40
N PHE A 381 19.93 3.71 -8.99
CA PHE A 381 19.88 5.08 -8.48
C PHE A 381 18.40 5.43 -8.26
N VAL A 382 18.02 5.80 -7.05
CA VAL A 382 16.69 6.33 -6.73
C VAL A 382 16.87 7.78 -6.30
N TYR A 383 16.56 8.70 -7.21
CA TYR A 383 16.79 10.13 -7.04
C TYR A 383 15.49 10.88 -6.75
N VAL A 384 15.45 11.51 -5.58
CA VAL A 384 14.39 12.43 -5.17
C VAL A 384 14.98 13.83 -5.03
N PRO A 385 14.73 14.76 -5.99
CA PRO A 385 15.27 16.11 -5.98
C PRO A 385 15.06 16.82 -4.65
N THR A 386 16.06 17.57 -4.19
CA THR A 386 16.08 18.32 -2.92
C THR A 386 15.97 17.49 -1.64
N GLN A 387 15.78 16.17 -1.75
CA GLN A 387 15.71 15.24 -0.63
C GLN A 387 16.96 14.36 -0.60
N LYS A 388 16.91 13.18 -1.23
CA LYS A 388 17.96 12.16 -1.17
C LYS A 388 18.13 11.43 -2.50
N LEU A 389 19.37 11.08 -2.80
CA LEU A 389 19.74 10.04 -3.73
C LEU A 389 20.04 8.77 -2.93
N HIS A 390 19.39 7.67 -3.27
CA HIS A 390 19.68 6.36 -2.70
C HIS A 390 20.38 5.52 -3.78
N VAL A 391 21.55 4.99 -3.44
CA VAL A 391 22.38 4.20 -4.36
C VAL A 391 22.40 2.75 -3.90
N TYR A 392 22.11 1.83 -4.82
CA TYR A 392 22.04 0.39 -4.53
C TYR A 392 23.00 -0.40 -5.41
N VAL A 393 23.58 -1.45 -4.82
CA VAL A 393 24.35 -2.47 -5.53
C VAL A 393 23.83 -3.84 -5.10
N ASN A 394 23.52 -4.70 -6.08
CA ASN A 394 23.01 -6.06 -5.88
C ASN A 394 21.79 -6.12 -4.94
N GLY A 395 20.86 -5.16 -5.13
CA GLY A 395 19.61 -5.06 -4.37
C GLY A 395 19.75 -4.53 -2.94
N SER A 396 20.98 -4.16 -2.52
CA SER A 396 21.26 -3.63 -1.18
C SER A 396 21.59 -2.15 -1.24
N LEU A 397 21.04 -1.37 -0.31
CA LEU A 397 21.35 0.06 -0.17
C LEU A 397 22.81 0.23 0.26
N VAL A 398 23.59 0.96 -0.55
CA VAL A 398 25.01 1.25 -0.29
C VAL A 398 25.15 2.58 0.44
N GLU A 399 24.45 3.62 -0.02
CA GLU A 399 24.59 4.97 0.51
C GLU A 399 23.37 5.83 0.21
N GLU A 400 23.06 6.75 1.13
CA GLU A 400 22.11 7.85 0.95
C GLU A 400 22.87 9.17 0.92
N ILE A 401 22.65 9.97 -0.12
CA ILE A 401 23.34 11.24 -0.34
C ILE A 401 22.31 12.35 -0.44
N ALA A 402 22.51 13.48 0.24
CA ALA A 402 21.64 14.65 0.10
C ALA A 402 21.60 15.13 -1.36
N ALA A 403 20.41 15.10 -1.96
CA ALA A 403 20.20 15.39 -3.38
C ALA A 403 20.04 16.89 -3.62
N SER A 404 20.59 17.38 -4.73
CA SER A 404 20.30 18.73 -5.23
C SER A 404 18.97 18.79 -5.97
N ASP A 405 18.61 19.96 -6.47
CA ASP A 405 17.57 20.07 -7.50
C ASP A 405 18.07 19.52 -8.85
N ILE A 406 17.17 19.34 -9.81
CA ILE A 406 17.43 18.84 -11.17
C ILE A 406 16.82 19.78 -12.22
N ARG A 407 17.58 20.08 -13.28
CA ARG A 407 17.09 20.92 -14.37
C ARG A 407 16.10 20.16 -15.24
N GLN A 408 15.10 20.88 -15.74
CA GLN A 408 14.21 20.35 -16.77
C GLN A 408 14.88 20.48 -18.14
N THR A 409 14.67 19.50 -19.00
CA THR A 409 15.21 19.52 -20.36
C THR A 409 14.33 18.70 -21.29
N ASP A 410 14.14 19.20 -22.51
CA ASP A 410 13.53 18.51 -23.63
C ASP A 410 14.57 17.76 -24.49
N HIS A 411 15.83 17.67 -24.05
CA HIS A 411 16.85 16.88 -24.72
C HIS A 411 16.65 15.38 -24.53
N ALA A 412 17.20 14.63 -25.48
CA ALA A 412 17.13 13.17 -25.52
C ALA A 412 17.82 12.52 -24.33
N LEU A 413 17.36 11.30 -24.04
CA LEU A 413 17.96 10.43 -23.04
C LEU A 413 18.88 9.44 -23.77
N LEU A 414 20.15 9.44 -23.41
CA LEU A 414 21.19 8.62 -24.02
C LEU A 414 21.61 7.52 -23.04
N ILE A 415 21.57 6.27 -23.46
CA ILE A 415 22.13 5.13 -22.72
C ILE A 415 23.53 4.82 -23.27
N GLY A 416 24.47 4.56 -22.38
CA GLY A 416 25.86 4.27 -22.70
C GLY A 416 26.72 5.51 -23.01
N THR A 417 26.17 6.72 -22.88
CA THR A 417 26.92 7.98 -22.98
C THR A 417 26.18 9.13 -22.30
N ASN A 418 26.69 10.36 -22.42
CA ASN A 418 26.04 11.60 -22.02
C ASN A 418 26.42 12.74 -22.96
N LEU A 419 26.02 13.98 -22.64
CA LEU A 419 26.27 15.16 -23.47
C LEU A 419 27.75 15.48 -23.68
N TRP A 420 28.66 14.94 -22.85
CA TRP A 420 30.11 15.16 -22.93
C TRP A 420 30.85 14.02 -23.64
N GLY A 421 30.15 13.01 -24.17
CA GLY A 421 30.80 11.87 -24.82
C GLY A 421 31.54 10.95 -23.84
N GLN A 422 31.07 10.84 -22.60
CA GLN A 422 31.61 9.89 -21.61
C GLN A 422 31.03 8.49 -21.85
N TYR A 423 31.52 7.82 -22.90
CA TYR A 423 30.99 6.53 -23.34
C TYR A 423 31.27 5.40 -22.35
N TYR A 424 30.27 4.56 -22.12
CA TYR A 424 30.43 3.34 -21.32
C TYR A 424 31.15 2.25 -22.13
N SER A 425 32.05 1.51 -21.46
CA SER A 425 32.72 0.33 -22.02
C SER A 425 32.35 -0.91 -21.21
N GLY A 426 31.79 -1.93 -21.86
CA GLY A 426 31.45 -3.22 -21.25
C GLY A 426 30.04 -3.70 -21.55
N LEU A 427 29.59 -4.69 -20.79
CA LEU A 427 28.28 -5.32 -20.98
C LEU A 427 27.20 -4.61 -20.14
N MET A 428 25.99 -4.55 -20.67
CA MET A 428 24.80 -4.04 -19.97
C MET A 428 23.59 -4.92 -20.26
N SER A 429 22.69 -5.04 -19.29
CA SER A 429 21.44 -5.79 -19.42
C SER A 429 20.33 -5.23 -18.55
N ASP A 430 19.07 -5.41 -18.96
CA ASP A 430 17.87 -5.07 -18.18
C ASP A 430 17.82 -3.65 -17.63
N LEU A 431 18.11 -2.67 -18.49
CA LEU A 431 18.00 -1.27 -18.10
C LEU A 431 16.53 -0.89 -17.95
N LYS A 432 16.16 -0.36 -16.79
CA LYS A 432 14.82 0.11 -16.48
C LYS A 432 14.83 1.49 -15.85
N ILE A 433 13.81 2.28 -16.17
CA ILE A 433 13.63 3.64 -15.68
C ILE A 433 12.19 3.85 -15.28
N TRP A 434 11.97 4.42 -14.11
CA TRP A 434 10.66 4.78 -13.58
C TRP A 434 10.59 6.28 -13.31
N ASP A 435 9.44 6.89 -13.61
CA ASP A 435 9.09 8.27 -13.21
C ASP A 435 8.58 8.32 -11.75
N ARG A 436 9.19 7.49 -10.88
CA ARG A 436 8.94 7.44 -9.44
C ARG A 436 10.14 6.96 -8.65
N ALA A 437 10.17 7.27 -7.36
CA ALA A 437 11.12 6.70 -6.42
C ALA A 437 10.69 5.29 -5.97
N LEU A 438 11.45 4.28 -6.38
CA LEU A 438 11.26 2.90 -5.92
C LEU A 438 11.65 2.76 -4.43
N SER A 439 10.91 1.91 -3.72
CA SER A 439 11.23 1.47 -2.37
C SER A 439 12.35 0.42 -2.36
N ASP A 440 12.94 0.18 -1.18
CA ASP A 440 14.01 -0.80 -1.01
C ASP A 440 13.56 -2.21 -1.40
N ASP A 441 12.32 -2.59 -1.04
CA ASP A 441 11.72 -3.88 -1.40
C ASP A 441 11.52 -4.02 -2.93
N GLU A 442 11.13 -2.95 -3.60
CA GLU A 442 10.97 -2.92 -5.05
C GLU A 442 12.31 -3.07 -5.76
N ILE A 443 13.36 -2.37 -5.30
CA ILE A 443 14.72 -2.52 -5.84
C ILE A 443 15.24 -3.95 -5.64
N LYS A 444 15.04 -4.52 -4.45
CA LYS A 444 15.40 -5.92 -4.18
C LYS A 444 14.65 -6.89 -5.09
N SER A 445 13.36 -6.63 -5.34
CA SER A 445 12.55 -7.44 -6.26
C SER A 445 13.04 -7.32 -7.71
N VAL A 446 13.42 -6.12 -8.16
CA VAL A 446 14.01 -5.88 -9.49
C VAL A 446 15.33 -6.63 -9.64
N TYR A 447 16.18 -6.61 -8.60
CA TYR A 447 17.45 -7.35 -8.57
C TYR A 447 17.26 -8.87 -8.66
N LEU A 448 16.35 -9.43 -7.85
CA LEU A 448 16.11 -10.88 -7.78
C LEU A 448 15.41 -11.45 -9.02
N LYS A 449 14.73 -10.60 -9.80
CA LYS A 449 14.04 -11.01 -11.02
C LYS A 449 15.07 -11.33 -12.11
N LYS A 450 15.51 -12.60 -12.18
CA LYS A 450 16.30 -13.12 -13.32
C LYS A 450 15.44 -13.02 -14.59
N THR A 451 15.96 -12.32 -15.59
CA THR A 451 15.33 -12.20 -16.91
C THR A 451 15.75 -13.38 -17.78
N GLY A 452 14.87 -14.37 -17.78
CA GLY A 452 14.82 -15.50 -18.70
C GLY A 452 13.47 -16.15 -18.45
N SER A 453 12.65 -16.27 -19.49
CA SER A 453 11.38 -16.98 -19.46
C SER A 453 11.53 -18.33 -18.76
N ASP A 454 10.92 -18.51 -17.58
CA ASP A 454 10.46 -19.81 -17.09
C ASP A 454 9.68 -19.69 -15.77
N GLN A 455 8.36 -19.58 -15.93
CA GLN A 455 7.42 -20.21 -14.99
C GLN A 455 7.26 -21.72 -15.33
N HIS A 456 8.15 -22.31 -16.14
CA HIS A 456 8.05 -23.69 -16.63
C HIS A 456 9.24 -24.64 -16.34
N SER A 457 10.36 -24.21 -15.74
CA SER A 457 11.54 -25.11 -15.54
C SER A 457 11.78 -25.62 -14.11
N PHE A 458 10.74 -25.72 -13.27
CA PHE A 458 10.84 -26.53 -12.05
C PHE A 458 10.72 -28.06 -12.29
N PHE A 459 10.43 -28.51 -13.52
CA PHE A 459 10.13 -29.92 -13.80
C PHE A 459 11.18 -30.71 -14.60
N THR A 460 12.23 -30.12 -15.16
CA THR A 460 13.04 -30.81 -16.18
C THR A 460 14.39 -31.39 -15.75
N ASN A 461 14.96 -31.04 -14.59
CA ASN A 461 16.32 -31.50 -14.25
C ASN A 461 16.43 -32.66 -13.24
N ASN A 462 15.32 -33.28 -12.83
CA ASN A 462 15.33 -34.48 -11.98
C ASN A 462 14.96 -35.79 -12.70
N TRP A 463 14.68 -35.75 -14.01
CA TRP A 463 14.27 -36.96 -14.75
C TRP A 463 15.37 -38.03 -14.84
N LEU A 464 16.65 -37.65 -14.93
CA LEU A 464 17.76 -38.60 -15.04
C LEU A 464 18.02 -39.39 -13.74
N TYR A 465 17.80 -38.76 -12.59
CA TYR A 465 17.87 -39.45 -11.30
C TYR A 465 16.64 -40.34 -11.05
N LEU A 466 15.47 -39.89 -11.50
CA LEU A 466 14.23 -40.66 -11.44
C LEU A 466 14.25 -41.85 -12.40
N SER A 467 14.82 -41.74 -13.60
CA SER A 467 14.94 -42.83 -14.57
C SER A 467 15.96 -43.90 -14.13
N GLY A 468 17.04 -43.50 -13.46
CA GLY A 468 17.98 -44.43 -12.82
C GLY A 468 17.34 -45.23 -11.66
N LEU A 469 16.51 -44.58 -10.84
CA LEU A 469 15.77 -45.23 -9.75
C LEU A 469 14.63 -46.12 -10.27
N PHE A 470 14.01 -45.75 -11.39
CA PHE A 470 12.95 -46.53 -12.04
C PHE A 470 13.50 -47.81 -12.68
N LEU A 471 14.70 -47.77 -13.27
CA LEU A 471 15.37 -48.96 -13.83
C LEU A 471 15.79 -49.97 -12.76
N ILE A 472 16.23 -49.50 -11.58
CA ILE A 472 16.59 -50.35 -10.43
C ILE A 472 15.36 -51.05 -9.83
N LEU A 473 14.16 -50.46 -9.96
CA LEU A 473 12.89 -51.03 -9.49
C LEU A 473 12.15 -51.91 -10.53
N ILE A 474 12.35 -51.66 -11.83
CA ILE A 474 11.68 -52.42 -12.91
C ILE A 474 12.36 -53.75 -13.18
N ILE A 475 13.69 -53.85 -13.09
CA ILE A 475 14.42 -55.10 -13.40
C ILE A 475 14.00 -56.26 -12.46
N PRO A 476 13.79 -56.06 -11.14
CA PRO A 476 13.24 -57.08 -10.27
C PRO A 476 11.75 -57.38 -10.55
N ALA A 477 10.95 -56.35 -10.85
CA ALA A 477 9.51 -56.48 -11.12
C ALA A 477 9.21 -57.22 -12.43
N PHE A 478 10.08 -57.07 -13.44
CA PHE A 478 9.98 -57.76 -14.74
C PHE A 478 10.16 -59.28 -14.63
N PHE A 479 10.95 -59.76 -13.66
CA PHE A 479 11.10 -61.19 -13.39
C PHE A 479 9.92 -61.79 -12.61
N ILE A 480 9.18 -60.99 -11.85
CA ILE A 480 8.06 -61.44 -11.02
C ILE A 480 6.74 -61.55 -11.82
N PHE A 481 6.59 -60.76 -12.89
CA PHE A 481 5.33 -60.71 -13.67
C PHE A 481 5.22 -61.62 -14.90
N ARG A 482 6.18 -62.54 -15.12
CA ARG A 482 6.03 -63.61 -16.13
C ARG A 482 5.09 -64.73 -15.63
N ARG A 483 3.79 -64.43 -15.50
CA ARG A 483 2.71 -65.43 -15.59
C ARG A 483 1.56 -64.87 -16.44
N LYS A 484 1.35 -65.53 -17.58
CA LYS A 484 0.30 -65.33 -18.60
C LYS A 484 -1.10 -65.21 -17.96
N PRO A 485 -2.07 -64.46 -18.52
CA PRO A 485 -2.74 -64.89 -19.75
C PRO A 485 -3.37 -63.82 -20.68
N THR A 486 -3.72 -64.31 -21.88
CA THR A 486 -4.87 -63.99 -22.75
C THR A 486 -4.89 -62.72 -23.60
N VAL A 487 -4.97 -62.99 -24.91
CA VAL A 487 -5.14 -62.10 -26.06
C VAL A 487 -6.63 -61.82 -26.32
N LYS A 488 -6.98 -60.57 -26.62
CA LYS A 488 -8.13 -60.13 -27.47
C LYS A 488 -7.96 -58.64 -27.85
N PRO A 489 -8.58 -58.15 -28.94
CA PRO A 489 -7.86 -57.66 -30.13
C PRO A 489 -7.78 -56.14 -30.26
N GLU A 490 -6.83 -55.70 -31.10
CA GLU A 490 -6.58 -54.31 -31.50
C GLU A 490 -7.85 -53.58 -31.99
N THR A 491 -8.11 -52.42 -31.39
CA THR A 491 -8.91 -51.36 -32.00
C THR A 491 -7.97 -50.21 -32.29
N GLN A 492 -7.87 -49.83 -33.56
CA GLN A 492 -7.03 -48.75 -34.06
C GLN A 492 -7.46 -47.42 -33.43
N ILE A 493 -6.54 -46.74 -32.73
CA ILE A 493 -6.69 -45.34 -32.33
C ILE A 493 -6.18 -44.48 -33.50
N PRO A 494 -6.98 -43.53 -34.03
CA PRO A 494 -6.52 -42.62 -35.08
C PRO A 494 -5.34 -41.77 -34.59
N GLU A 495 -4.33 -41.58 -35.45
CA GLU A 495 -3.27 -40.59 -35.22
C GLU A 495 -3.90 -39.21 -34.94
N GLU A 496 -3.75 -38.75 -33.71
CA GLU A 496 -4.11 -37.40 -33.33
C GLU A 496 -3.06 -36.46 -33.95
N LYS A 497 -3.43 -35.83 -35.08
CA LYS A 497 -2.66 -34.72 -35.65
C LYS A 497 -2.43 -33.69 -34.54
N PRO A 498 -1.20 -33.14 -34.39
CA PRO A 498 -0.95 -32.10 -33.42
C PRO A 498 -1.91 -30.94 -33.68
N LEU A 499 -2.76 -30.67 -32.69
CA LEU A 499 -3.63 -29.51 -32.66
C LEU A 499 -2.78 -28.28 -32.93
N ALA A 500 -3.16 -27.53 -33.98
CA ALA A 500 -2.61 -26.21 -34.25
C ALA A 500 -2.65 -25.38 -32.94
N PRO A 501 -1.67 -24.49 -32.71
CA PRO A 501 -1.64 -23.69 -31.51
C PRO A 501 -2.99 -22.99 -31.34
N VAL A 502 -3.64 -23.22 -30.20
CA VAL A 502 -4.85 -22.52 -29.79
C VAL A 502 -4.55 -21.04 -29.93
N GLN A 503 -5.15 -20.39 -30.93
CA GLN A 503 -5.08 -18.94 -31.08
C GLN A 503 -5.50 -18.33 -29.75
N GLN A 504 -4.60 -17.59 -29.11
CA GLN A 504 -4.95 -16.73 -27.99
C GLN A 504 -6.05 -15.79 -28.50
N ASN A 505 -7.30 -16.01 -28.06
CA ASN A 505 -8.39 -15.07 -28.31
C ASN A 505 -7.98 -13.72 -27.71
N ILE A 506 -7.54 -12.81 -28.56
CA ILE A 506 -7.20 -11.44 -28.18
C ILE A 506 -8.49 -10.81 -27.64
N LYS A 507 -8.55 -10.57 -26.33
CA LYS A 507 -9.68 -9.89 -25.66
C LYS A 507 -9.68 -8.40 -26.05
N LEU A 508 -9.99 -8.10 -27.30
CA LEU A 508 -10.12 -6.73 -27.81
C LEU A 508 -11.27 -6.01 -27.10
N ASN A 509 -11.02 -4.76 -26.69
CA ASN A 509 -12.04 -3.83 -26.19
C ASN A 509 -12.86 -4.42 -25.05
N SER A 510 -12.24 -4.74 -23.91
CA SER A 510 -12.91 -5.45 -22.80
C SER A 510 -12.48 -4.96 -21.43
N ILE A 511 -13.36 -5.15 -20.43
CA ILE A 511 -13.08 -4.87 -19.02
C ILE A 511 -13.36 -6.15 -18.22
N ASN A 512 -12.37 -6.60 -17.46
CA ASN A 512 -12.53 -7.73 -16.55
C ASN A 512 -12.58 -7.23 -15.11
N LEU A 513 -13.51 -7.76 -14.33
CA LEU A 513 -13.62 -7.60 -12.88
C LEU A 513 -13.52 -8.94 -12.16
N LEU A 514 -13.80 -10.06 -12.84
CA LEU A 514 -13.59 -11.41 -12.33
C LEU A 514 -12.12 -11.79 -12.48
N ASN A 515 -11.53 -12.28 -11.39
CA ASN A 515 -10.10 -12.54 -11.26
C ASN A 515 -9.19 -11.31 -11.35
N GLY A 516 -9.72 -10.15 -10.93
CA GLY A 516 -8.99 -8.91 -10.84
C GLY A 516 -9.37 -7.91 -11.92
N PHE A 517 -9.10 -6.63 -11.65
CA PHE A 517 -9.45 -5.55 -12.55
C PHE A 517 -8.45 -5.44 -13.70
N LYS A 518 -8.90 -5.66 -14.94
CA LYS A 518 -8.10 -5.43 -16.15
C LYS A 518 -8.89 -4.73 -17.25
N VAL A 519 -8.22 -3.86 -17.99
CA VAL A 519 -8.83 -3.11 -19.09
C VAL A 519 -8.00 -3.28 -20.35
N TRP A 520 -8.63 -3.78 -21.41
CA TRP A 520 -8.03 -3.99 -22.73
C TRP A 520 -8.63 -3.03 -23.75
N ASN A 521 -7.79 -2.25 -24.42
CA ASN A 521 -8.25 -1.24 -25.38
C ASN A 521 -8.72 -1.86 -26.71
N LYS A 522 -9.20 -1.02 -27.63
CA LYS A 522 -9.62 -1.40 -29.00
C LYS A 522 -8.54 -2.15 -29.81
N LYS A 523 -7.26 -2.00 -29.43
CA LYS A 523 -6.11 -2.65 -30.08
C LYS A 523 -5.67 -3.95 -29.38
N GLY A 524 -6.30 -4.32 -28.26
CA GLY A 524 -5.93 -5.50 -27.48
C GLY A 524 -4.71 -5.29 -26.58
N GLU A 525 -4.42 -4.05 -26.20
CA GLU A 525 -3.36 -3.72 -25.24
C GLU A 525 -3.95 -3.56 -23.83
N ASP A 526 -3.27 -4.11 -22.82
CA ASP A 526 -3.61 -3.90 -21.41
C ASP A 526 -3.29 -2.44 -21.04
N ILE A 527 -4.33 -1.67 -20.72
CA ILE A 527 -4.24 -0.26 -20.34
C ILE A 527 -4.58 -0.03 -18.88
N THR A 528 -4.63 -1.08 -18.07
CA THR A 528 -5.00 -1.00 -16.65
C THR A 528 -4.11 -0.01 -15.88
N SER A 529 -2.81 0.02 -16.19
CA SER A 529 -1.84 0.96 -15.62
C SER A 529 -2.04 2.41 -16.06
N LYS A 530 -2.72 2.66 -17.19
CA LYS A 530 -3.05 4.01 -17.67
C LYS A 530 -4.22 4.65 -16.90
N LEU A 531 -4.90 3.88 -16.05
CA LEU A 531 -5.94 4.35 -15.14
C LEU A 531 -5.36 4.53 -13.74
N PRO A 532 -5.12 5.78 -13.29
CA PRO A 532 -4.68 6.03 -11.94
C PRO A 532 -5.68 5.50 -10.90
N PRO A 533 -5.23 5.28 -9.67
CA PRO A 533 -5.95 4.55 -8.63
C PRO A 533 -7.37 5.07 -8.39
N LYS A 534 -7.52 6.39 -8.24
CA LYS A 534 -8.84 6.99 -7.99
C LYS A 534 -9.76 6.94 -9.21
N ARG A 535 -9.21 6.95 -10.44
CA ARG A 535 -9.99 6.74 -11.67
C ARG A 535 -10.40 5.28 -11.84
N ARG A 536 -9.51 4.36 -11.45
CA ARG A 536 -9.79 2.92 -11.37
C ARG A 536 -10.94 2.66 -10.41
N GLU A 537 -10.86 3.22 -9.19
CA GLU A 537 -11.90 3.12 -8.18
C GLU A 537 -13.23 3.75 -8.66
N LEU A 538 -13.18 4.96 -9.26
CA LEU A 538 -14.34 5.62 -9.85
C LEU A 538 -15.01 4.77 -10.94
N LEU A 539 -14.22 4.17 -11.84
CA LEU A 539 -14.73 3.33 -12.92
C LEU A 539 -15.38 2.05 -12.37
N ILE A 540 -14.71 1.36 -11.44
CA ILE A 540 -15.25 0.16 -10.77
C ILE A 540 -16.56 0.50 -10.05
N LEU A 541 -16.60 1.62 -9.33
CA LEU A 541 -17.78 2.07 -8.61
C LEU A 541 -18.96 2.32 -9.57
N ILE A 542 -18.74 3.06 -10.66
CA ILE A 542 -19.81 3.30 -11.64
C ILE A 542 -20.24 1.99 -12.30
N LEU A 543 -19.31 1.10 -12.68
CA LEU A 543 -19.62 -0.21 -13.28
C LEU A 543 -20.53 -1.06 -12.39
N LEU A 544 -20.12 -1.29 -11.13
CA LEU A 544 -20.86 -2.14 -10.19
C LEU A 544 -22.22 -1.54 -9.84
N PHE A 545 -22.32 -0.23 -9.65
CA PHE A 545 -23.59 0.42 -9.36
C PHE A 545 -24.51 0.53 -10.58
N THR A 546 -23.96 0.58 -11.78
CA THR A 546 -24.76 0.47 -13.01
C THR A 546 -25.45 -0.88 -13.07
N LEU A 547 -24.72 -1.94 -12.72
CA LEU A 547 -25.27 -3.30 -12.68
C LEU A 547 -26.27 -3.52 -11.55
N ARG A 548 -25.95 -3.08 -10.33
CA ARG A 548 -26.77 -3.37 -9.15
C ARG A 548 -27.97 -2.44 -9.02
N ASP A 549 -27.74 -1.14 -9.17
CA ASP A 549 -28.70 -0.09 -8.79
C ASP A 549 -29.23 0.72 -9.99
N GLY A 550 -28.88 0.32 -11.22
CA GLY A 550 -29.15 1.09 -12.45
C GLY A 550 -28.38 2.42 -12.50
N GLY A 551 -27.29 2.54 -11.74
CA GLY A 551 -26.41 3.71 -11.67
C GLY A 551 -26.30 4.32 -10.28
N ILE A 552 -25.35 5.24 -10.11
CA ILE A 552 -25.02 5.86 -8.81
C ILE A 552 -25.29 7.36 -8.79
N THR A 553 -25.93 7.87 -7.73
CA THR A 553 -26.17 9.31 -7.61
C THR A 553 -24.87 10.08 -7.37
N SER A 554 -24.81 11.33 -7.84
CA SER A 554 -23.67 12.23 -7.61
C SER A 554 -23.27 12.37 -6.14
N LYS A 555 -24.23 12.35 -5.23
CA LYS A 555 -23.99 12.42 -3.77
C LYS A 555 -23.34 11.13 -3.27
N LYS A 556 -23.95 9.97 -3.54
CA LYS A 556 -23.44 8.66 -3.09
C LYS A 556 -22.05 8.37 -3.65
N LEU A 557 -21.82 8.64 -4.94
CA LEU A 557 -20.51 8.51 -5.58
C LEU A 557 -19.45 9.37 -4.87
N SER A 558 -19.77 10.64 -4.62
CA SER A 558 -18.85 11.56 -3.97
C SER A 558 -18.57 11.20 -2.51
N ASP A 559 -19.57 10.72 -1.78
CA ASP A 559 -19.42 10.32 -0.38
C ASP A 559 -18.55 9.07 -0.22
N ILE A 560 -18.67 8.12 -1.17
CA ILE A 560 -17.84 6.91 -1.20
C ILE A 560 -16.38 7.21 -1.57
N LEU A 561 -16.13 7.98 -2.62
CA LEU A 561 -14.76 8.20 -3.12
C LEU A 561 -13.95 9.22 -2.31
N TRP A 562 -14.64 10.18 -1.68
CA TRP A 562 -14.04 11.27 -0.90
C TRP A 562 -14.78 11.43 0.45
N PRO A 563 -14.68 10.44 1.35
CA PRO A 563 -15.29 10.52 2.67
C PRO A 563 -14.68 11.68 3.46
N GLY A 564 -15.54 12.46 4.14
CA GLY A 564 -15.11 13.58 4.98
C GLY A 564 -14.58 14.83 4.27
N PHE A 565 -14.69 14.93 2.95
CA PHE A 565 -14.40 16.17 2.20
C PHE A 565 -15.58 17.17 2.27
N PRO A 566 -15.35 18.49 2.19
CA PRO A 566 -16.43 19.47 1.99
C PRO A 566 -17.17 19.28 0.66
N SER A 567 -18.45 19.64 0.63
CA SER A 567 -19.34 19.43 -0.53
C SER A 567 -18.80 20.05 -1.84
N GLU A 568 -18.15 21.22 -1.76
CA GLU A 568 -17.56 21.88 -2.93
C GLU A 568 -16.35 21.10 -3.47
N ASN A 569 -15.42 20.68 -2.60
CA ASN A 569 -14.26 19.87 -2.98
C ASN A 569 -14.70 18.54 -3.60
N LYS A 570 -15.71 17.88 -3.01
CA LYS A 570 -16.29 16.65 -3.57
C LYS A 570 -16.83 16.87 -4.99
N LYS A 571 -17.50 18.00 -5.23
CA LYS A 571 -18.05 18.37 -6.55
C LYS A 571 -16.94 18.65 -7.56
N ASN A 572 -15.90 19.38 -7.17
CA ASN A 572 -14.79 19.73 -8.05
C ASN A 572 -13.97 18.48 -8.41
N ASN A 573 -13.58 17.68 -7.41
CA ASN A 573 -12.85 16.43 -7.63
C ASN A 573 -13.64 15.46 -8.52
N ARG A 574 -14.94 15.28 -8.26
CA ARG A 574 -15.81 14.46 -9.12
C ARG A 574 -15.82 14.94 -10.55
N SER A 575 -16.04 16.24 -10.76
CA SER A 575 -16.11 16.83 -12.11
C SER A 575 -14.82 16.60 -12.89
N THR A 576 -13.67 16.81 -12.26
CA THR A 576 -12.36 16.58 -12.88
C THR A 576 -12.11 15.11 -13.19
N GLN A 577 -12.35 14.20 -12.23
CA GLN A 577 -12.11 12.77 -12.44
C GLN A 577 -13.03 12.16 -13.49
N ILE A 578 -14.31 12.57 -13.53
CA ILE A 578 -15.25 12.12 -14.57
C ILE A 578 -14.83 12.63 -15.96
N LYS A 579 -14.38 13.89 -16.05
CA LYS A 579 -13.89 14.46 -17.32
C LYS A 579 -12.69 13.67 -17.85
N GLU A 580 -11.69 13.42 -17.02
CA GLU A 580 -10.49 12.66 -17.44
C GLU A 580 -10.81 11.19 -17.73
N LEU A 581 -11.75 10.59 -16.98
CA LEU A 581 -12.21 9.23 -17.24
C LEU A 581 -12.92 9.14 -18.59
N ARG A 582 -13.86 10.04 -18.90
CA ARG A 582 -14.53 10.10 -20.21
C ARG A 582 -13.53 10.22 -21.36
N LYS A 583 -12.57 11.14 -21.25
CA LYS A 583 -11.49 11.30 -22.24
C LYS A 583 -10.67 10.01 -22.44
N THR A 584 -10.42 9.28 -21.36
CA THR A 584 -9.70 8.00 -21.42
C THR A 584 -10.53 6.93 -22.12
N LEU A 585 -11.82 6.82 -21.77
CA LEU A 585 -12.75 5.87 -22.37
C LEU A 585 -12.92 6.15 -23.86
N GLU A 586 -13.25 7.38 -24.26
CA GLU A 586 -13.41 7.80 -25.67
C GLU A 586 -12.20 7.42 -26.54
N LYS A 587 -10.99 7.59 -26.00
CA LYS A 587 -9.74 7.31 -26.73
C LYS A 587 -9.40 5.82 -26.80
N GLN A 588 -9.76 5.03 -25.78
CA GLN A 588 -9.22 3.67 -25.61
C GLN A 588 -10.26 2.56 -25.75
N LEU A 589 -11.55 2.83 -25.50
CA LEU A 589 -12.63 1.86 -25.41
C LEU A 589 -13.87 2.34 -26.18
N ASP A 590 -14.73 1.41 -26.59
CA ASP A 590 -16.08 1.75 -27.08
C ASP A 590 -17.06 1.77 -25.91
N ALA A 591 -16.83 2.72 -25.01
CA ALA A 591 -17.57 2.86 -23.77
C ALA A 591 -17.77 4.33 -23.40
N GLU A 592 -18.87 4.61 -22.71
CA GLU A 592 -19.24 5.95 -22.28
C GLU A 592 -19.80 5.96 -20.85
N ILE A 593 -19.68 7.12 -20.20
CA ILE A 593 -20.28 7.38 -18.89
C ILE A 593 -21.40 8.39 -19.09
N LEU A 594 -22.62 7.94 -18.88
CA LEU A 594 -23.84 8.72 -19.01
C LEU A 594 -24.29 9.26 -17.66
N PHE A 595 -25.02 10.37 -17.69
CA PHE A 595 -25.69 10.93 -16.52
C PHE A 595 -27.18 11.10 -16.81
N GLU A 596 -27.98 10.14 -16.39
CA GLU A 596 -29.41 10.03 -16.66
C GLU A 596 -30.15 9.72 -15.36
N ASP A 597 -31.39 10.19 -15.22
CA ASP A 597 -32.20 9.96 -14.00
C ASP A 597 -31.48 10.35 -12.69
N LYS A 598 -30.64 11.38 -12.76
CA LYS A 598 -29.77 11.85 -11.66
C LYS A 598 -28.73 10.82 -11.18
N LYS A 599 -28.44 9.80 -12.00
CA LYS A 599 -27.47 8.73 -11.75
C LYS A 599 -26.41 8.68 -12.84
N TRP A 600 -25.17 8.39 -12.44
CA TRP A 600 -24.07 8.05 -13.32
C TRP A 600 -24.18 6.58 -13.71
N LYS A 601 -24.19 6.31 -15.01
CA LYS A 601 -24.29 4.96 -15.59
C LYS A 601 -23.11 4.71 -16.52
N PHE A 602 -22.65 3.47 -16.57
CA PHE A 602 -21.66 3.02 -17.53
C PHE A 602 -22.35 2.30 -18.69
N GLN A 603 -22.08 2.72 -19.92
CA GLN A 603 -22.59 2.07 -21.11
C GLN A 603 -21.42 1.59 -21.96
N PHE A 604 -21.49 0.32 -22.37
CA PHE A 604 -20.53 -0.29 -23.28
C PHE A 604 -21.27 -0.62 -24.57
N SER A 605 -20.67 -0.35 -25.74
CA SER A 605 -21.32 -0.60 -27.03
C SER A 605 -21.70 -2.08 -27.21
N GLU A 606 -20.90 -2.99 -26.66
CA GLU A 606 -21.17 -4.43 -26.59
C GLU A 606 -21.13 -4.93 -25.14
N PRO A 607 -22.27 -5.14 -24.45
CA PRO A 607 -22.30 -5.58 -23.05
C PRO A 607 -21.49 -6.86 -22.76
N GLY A 608 -21.34 -7.74 -23.76
CA GLY A 608 -20.56 -8.99 -23.69
C GLY A 608 -19.05 -8.82 -23.49
N LYS A 609 -18.54 -7.58 -23.49
CA LYS A 609 -17.13 -7.26 -23.33
C LYS A 609 -16.75 -6.85 -21.90
N VAL A 610 -17.72 -6.69 -21.01
CA VAL A 610 -17.48 -6.55 -19.57
C VAL A 610 -17.92 -7.84 -18.89
N ASP A 611 -16.98 -8.57 -18.30
CA ASP A 611 -17.23 -9.94 -17.84
C ASP A 611 -18.38 -10.08 -16.82
N VAL A 612 -18.51 -9.14 -15.89
CA VAL A 612 -19.62 -9.11 -14.92
C VAL A 612 -20.94 -8.66 -15.56
N PHE A 613 -20.92 -7.90 -16.67
CA PHE A 613 -22.15 -7.52 -17.39
C PHE A 613 -22.76 -8.72 -18.11
N ILE A 614 -21.93 -9.69 -18.53
CA ILE A 614 -22.40 -10.97 -19.08
C ILE A 614 -23.32 -11.69 -18.09
N LEU A 615 -23.07 -11.57 -16.78
CA LEU A 615 -23.95 -12.19 -15.77
C LEU A 615 -25.39 -11.69 -15.89
N ASN A 616 -25.60 -10.40 -16.17
CA ASN A 616 -26.93 -9.82 -16.30
C ASN A 616 -27.59 -10.15 -17.66
N ASN A 617 -26.82 -10.57 -18.66
CA ASN A 617 -27.37 -11.09 -19.92
C ASN A 617 -27.89 -12.53 -19.75
N VAL A 618 -27.16 -13.38 -19.01
CA VAL A 618 -27.54 -14.77 -18.75
C VAL A 618 -28.65 -14.84 -17.69
N LEU A 619 -28.56 -14.01 -16.65
CA LEU A 619 -29.56 -13.91 -15.60
C LEU A 619 -29.90 -12.43 -15.33
N PRO A 620 -30.86 -11.86 -16.07
CA PRO A 620 -31.36 -10.51 -15.81
C PRO A 620 -31.84 -10.39 -14.36
N ASP A 621 -31.35 -9.36 -13.67
CA ASP A 621 -31.61 -9.09 -12.25
C ASP A 621 -30.91 -10.06 -11.29
N PHE A 622 -29.70 -10.53 -11.64
CA PHE A 622 -28.84 -11.32 -10.73
C PHE A 622 -28.74 -10.74 -9.31
N TRP A 623 -28.69 -9.41 -9.21
CA TRP A 623 -28.61 -8.67 -7.95
C TRP A 623 -29.94 -8.55 -7.19
N SER A 624 -31.06 -9.03 -7.76
CA SER A 624 -32.35 -9.11 -7.06
C SER A 624 -32.46 -10.45 -6.31
N SER A 625 -33.08 -10.44 -5.12
CA SER A 625 -33.20 -11.64 -4.26
C SER A 625 -34.26 -12.65 -4.70
N GLU A 626 -35.07 -12.34 -5.71
CA GLU A 626 -36.32 -13.06 -6.00
C GLU A 626 -36.22 -14.14 -7.10
N LYS A 627 -35.10 -14.22 -7.82
CA LYS A 627 -34.94 -15.14 -8.95
C LYS A 627 -34.06 -16.35 -8.62
N GLU A 628 -34.49 -17.50 -9.12
CA GLU A 628 -33.79 -18.78 -9.12
C GLU A 628 -33.42 -19.18 -10.56
N ILE A 629 -32.37 -19.98 -10.72
CA ILE A 629 -32.07 -20.64 -11.99
C ILE A 629 -32.84 -21.97 -12.01
N HIS A 630 -33.76 -22.13 -12.96
CA HIS A 630 -34.54 -23.37 -13.12
C HIS A 630 -34.03 -24.29 -14.24
N SER A 631 -33.03 -23.86 -15.01
CA SER A 631 -32.49 -24.60 -16.15
C SER A 631 -31.03 -24.98 -15.92
N GLU A 632 -30.71 -26.26 -16.07
CA GLU A 632 -29.36 -26.80 -15.97
C GLU A 632 -28.39 -26.15 -16.96
N ILE A 633 -28.88 -25.84 -18.17
CA ILE A 633 -28.05 -25.19 -19.21
C ILE A 633 -27.64 -23.79 -18.76
N HIS A 634 -28.59 -23.02 -18.21
CA HIS A 634 -28.30 -21.68 -17.68
C HIS A 634 -27.41 -21.74 -16.44
N ALA A 635 -27.55 -22.76 -15.59
CA ALA A 635 -26.68 -22.97 -14.43
C ALA A 635 -25.23 -23.23 -14.85
N ILE A 636 -25.01 -24.06 -15.88
CA ILE A 636 -23.68 -24.32 -16.44
C ILE A 636 -23.10 -23.05 -17.08
N GLU A 637 -23.89 -22.32 -17.87
CA GLU A 637 -23.43 -21.08 -18.51
C GLU A 637 -23.04 -20.02 -17.45
N PHE A 638 -23.85 -19.88 -16.41
CA PHE A 638 -23.55 -19.02 -15.27
C PHE A 638 -22.28 -19.47 -14.53
N ALA A 639 -22.15 -20.76 -14.23
CA ALA A 639 -20.96 -21.33 -13.60
C ALA A 639 -19.69 -21.07 -14.40
N ARG A 640 -19.73 -21.17 -15.74
CA ARG A 640 -18.59 -20.87 -16.63
C ARG A 640 -18.14 -19.41 -16.59
N ILE A 641 -19.05 -18.48 -16.26
CA ILE A 641 -18.69 -17.07 -16.10
C ILE A 641 -18.01 -16.88 -14.74
N VAL A 642 -18.63 -17.38 -13.67
CA VAL A 642 -18.11 -17.28 -12.30
C VAL A 642 -16.74 -17.97 -12.16
N SER A 643 -16.54 -19.12 -12.80
CA SER A 643 -15.29 -19.88 -12.74
C SER A 643 -14.08 -19.14 -13.33
N LYS A 644 -14.28 -18.01 -14.02
CA LYS A 644 -13.19 -17.11 -14.42
C LYS A 644 -12.39 -16.58 -13.24
N GLY A 645 -12.99 -16.48 -12.05
CA GLY A 645 -12.35 -16.15 -10.78
C GLY A 645 -13.18 -15.23 -9.88
N PRO A 646 -12.72 -14.95 -8.65
CA PRO A 646 -13.47 -14.16 -7.68
C PRO A 646 -13.62 -12.69 -8.13
N LEU A 647 -14.65 -12.01 -7.63
CA LEU A 647 -14.88 -10.60 -7.95
C LEU A 647 -13.82 -9.71 -7.29
N LEU A 648 -12.98 -9.07 -8.11
CA LEU A 648 -11.99 -8.05 -7.69
C LEU A 648 -11.14 -8.44 -6.45
N PRO A 649 -10.46 -9.61 -6.43
CA PRO A 649 -9.71 -10.09 -5.27
C PRO A 649 -8.60 -9.13 -4.82
N GLN A 650 -7.96 -8.42 -5.76
CA GLN A 650 -6.84 -7.50 -5.52
C GLN A 650 -7.28 -6.10 -5.06
N VAL A 651 -8.59 -5.81 -4.97
CA VAL A 651 -9.11 -4.48 -4.63
C VAL A 651 -9.74 -4.53 -3.23
N GLU A 652 -9.09 -3.89 -2.26
CA GLU A 652 -9.49 -3.95 -0.84
C GLU A 652 -10.15 -2.64 -0.38
N VAL A 653 -11.29 -2.23 -0.92
CA VAL A 653 -11.97 -0.98 -0.50
C VAL A 653 -13.21 -1.27 0.35
N GLU A 654 -13.38 -0.58 1.47
CA GLU A 654 -14.42 -0.86 2.49
C GLU A 654 -15.84 -0.93 1.90
N TRP A 655 -16.17 -0.04 0.97
CA TRP A 655 -17.49 -0.02 0.33
C TRP A 655 -17.74 -1.21 -0.60
N LEU A 656 -16.67 -1.87 -1.08
CA LEU A 656 -16.74 -3.00 -2.00
C LEU A 656 -16.97 -4.32 -1.26
N ASP A 657 -16.59 -4.42 0.01
CA ASP A 657 -16.74 -5.65 0.80
C ASP A 657 -18.20 -6.10 0.89
N ALA A 658 -19.13 -5.15 1.08
CA ALA A 658 -20.56 -5.42 1.06
C ALA A 658 -21.04 -5.97 -0.30
N ILE A 659 -20.54 -5.43 -1.41
CA ILE A 659 -20.90 -5.87 -2.77
C ILE A 659 -20.31 -7.25 -3.08
N LYS A 660 -19.07 -7.52 -2.64
CA LYS A 660 -18.44 -8.84 -2.77
C LYS A 660 -19.21 -9.88 -1.97
N ALA A 661 -19.59 -9.58 -0.73
CA ALA A 661 -20.39 -10.48 0.09
C ALA A 661 -21.75 -10.77 -0.56
N GLU A 662 -22.42 -9.73 -1.08
CA GLU A 662 -23.68 -9.85 -1.83
C GLU A 662 -23.51 -10.73 -3.09
N TYR A 663 -22.51 -10.45 -3.92
CA TYR A 663 -22.16 -11.27 -5.09
C TYR A 663 -21.91 -12.73 -4.71
N ASN A 664 -21.11 -12.95 -3.67
CA ASN A 664 -20.76 -14.29 -3.22
C ASN A 664 -21.99 -15.07 -2.76
N SER A 665 -22.82 -14.44 -1.92
CA SER A 665 -24.08 -15.03 -1.45
C SER A 665 -24.99 -15.41 -2.61
N ARG A 666 -25.19 -14.49 -3.58
CA ARG A 666 -26.05 -14.76 -4.73
C ARG A 666 -25.53 -15.90 -5.60
N VAL A 667 -24.22 -16.00 -5.82
CA VAL A 667 -23.64 -17.15 -6.54
C VAL A 667 -23.94 -18.46 -5.81
N LEU A 668 -23.76 -18.50 -4.49
CA LEU A 668 -24.05 -19.69 -3.68
C LEU A 668 -25.53 -20.06 -3.73
N ASP A 669 -26.44 -19.10 -3.55
CA ASP A 669 -27.89 -19.33 -3.60
C ASP A 669 -28.33 -19.96 -4.94
N LEU A 670 -27.76 -19.48 -6.05
CA LEU A 670 -28.16 -19.91 -7.40
C LEU A 670 -27.55 -21.24 -7.83
N LEU A 671 -26.33 -21.56 -7.38
CA LEU A 671 -25.60 -22.76 -7.84
C LEU A 671 -25.71 -23.95 -6.88
N THR A 672 -25.92 -23.71 -5.58
CA THR A 672 -26.02 -24.79 -4.57
C THR A 672 -27.12 -25.82 -4.89
N PRO A 673 -28.33 -25.44 -5.38
CA PRO A 673 -29.36 -26.41 -5.76
C PRO A 673 -28.91 -27.43 -6.82
N PHE A 674 -27.92 -27.06 -7.65
CA PHE A 674 -27.40 -27.91 -8.72
C PHE A 674 -26.34 -28.92 -8.26
N LEU A 675 -25.89 -28.86 -7.01
CA LEU A 675 -25.00 -29.88 -6.43
C LEU A 675 -25.66 -31.25 -6.41
N GLU A 676 -26.94 -31.30 -6.04
CA GLU A 676 -27.72 -32.54 -5.90
C GLU A 676 -28.63 -32.83 -7.11
N ASN A 677 -28.58 -32.02 -8.16
CA ASN A 677 -29.42 -32.20 -9.36
C ASN A 677 -29.14 -33.55 -10.06
N GLU A 678 -30.16 -34.39 -10.26
CA GLU A 678 -29.99 -35.73 -10.83
C GLU A 678 -29.75 -35.74 -12.35
N VAL A 679 -30.12 -34.67 -13.05
CA VAL A 679 -30.02 -34.54 -14.52
C VAL A 679 -28.59 -34.25 -14.97
N LEU A 680 -27.83 -33.49 -14.17
CA LEU A 680 -26.45 -33.16 -14.48
C LEU A 680 -25.53 -34.38 -14.29
N ASP A 681 -24.79 -34.71 -15.35
CA ASP A 681 -23.70 -35.67 -15.27
C ASP A 681 -22.57 -35.18 -14.34
N ASN A 682 -21.72 -36.11 -13.91
CA ASN A 682 -20.62 -35.81 -12.98
C ASN A 682 -19.62 -34.77 -13.54
N SER A 683 -19.48 -34.62 -14.87
CA SER A 683 -18.57 -33.64 -15.45
C SER A 683 -19.14 -32.22 -15.33
N ARG A 684 -20.42 -32.04 -15.67
CA ARG A 684 -21.12 -30.76 -15.57
C ARG A 684 -21.34 -30.32 -14.12
N LYS A 685 -21.58 -31.27 -13.21
CA LYS A 685 -21.59 -31.01 -11.76
C LYS A 685 -20.26 -30.45 -11.28
N ILE A 686 -19.13 -30.98 -11.77
CA ILE A 686 -17.81 -30.45 -11.41
C ILE A 686 -17.64 -29.00 -11.91
N GLU A 687 -18.17 -28.62 -13.08
CA GLU A 687 -18.14 -27.22 -13.55
C GLU A 687 -18.87 -26.28 -12.58
N VAL A 688 -20.06 -26.68 -12.10
CA VAL A 688 -20.84 -25.91 -11.10
C VAL A 688 -20.11 -25.84 -9.75
N ILE A 689 -19.59 -26.96 -9.28
CA ILE A 689 -18.80 -27.06 -8.05
C ILE A 689 -17.58 -26.13 -8.11
N GLU A 690 -16.88 -26.07 -9.24
CA GLU A 690 -15.71 -25.22 -9.40
C GLU A 690 -16.06 -23.73 -9.33
N ALA A 691 -17.20 -23.32 -9.86
CA ALA A 691 -17.71 -21.97 -9.71
C ALA A 691 -18.04 -21.63 -8.23
N ILE A 692 -18.66 -22.56 -7.49
CA ILE A 692 -18.93 -22.39 -6.06
C ILE A 692 -17.63 -22.22 -5.27
N LEU A 693 -16.64 -23.08 -5.52
CA LEU A 693 -15.36 -23.08 -4.81
C LEU A 693 -14.44 -21.89 -5.18
N VAL A 694 -14.71 -21.20 -6.29
CA VAL A 694 -14.05 -19.93 -6.62
C VAL A 694 -14.51 -18.81 -5.70
N VAL A 695 -15.78 -18.84 -5.29
CA VAL A 695 -16.42 -17.81 -4.47
C VAL A 695 -16.27 -18.12 -2.98
N ASP A 696 -16.43 -19.39 -2.61
CA ASP A 696 -16.20 -19.90 -1.26
C ASP A 696 -15.39 -21.21 -1.32
N PRO A 697 -14.04 -21.12 -1.23
CA PRO A 697 -13.16 -22.29 -1.24
C PRO A 697 -13.39 -23.25 -0.07
N LEU A 698 -14.04 -22.80 1.00
CA LEU A 698 -14.31 -23.58 2.20
C LEU A 698 -15.76 -24.10 2.28
N PHE A 699 -16.54 -23.95 1.21
CA PHE A 699 -17.92 -24.44 1.13
C PHE A 699 -17.98 -25.98 1.11
N GLU A 700 -18.10 -26.56 2.31
CA GLU A 700 -18.00 -28.00 2.56
C GLU A 700 -18.91 -28.87 1.68
N PRO A 701 -20.21 -28.53 1.45
CA PRO A 701 -21.08 -29.35 0.60
C PRO A 701 -20.54 -29.54 -0.83
N ALA A 702 -19.99 -28.48 -1.43
CA ALA A 702 -19.40 -28.57 -2.77
C ALA A 702 -18.12 -29.41 -2.77
N VAL A 703 -17.28 -29.31 -1.73
CA VAL A 703 -16.07 -30.13 -1.61
C VAL A 703 -16.43 -31.61 -1.46
N ARG A 704 -17.40 -31.96 -0.60
CA ARG A 704 -17.88 -33.34 -0.45
C ARG A 704 -18.42 -33.89 -1.77
N LYS A 705 -19.23 -33.10 -2.48
CA LYS A 705 -19.77 -33.52 -3.77
C LYS A 705 -18.68 -33.69 -4.83
N LYS A 706 -17.68 -32.81 -4.86
CA LYS A 706 -16.52 -32.91 -5.76
C LYS A 706 -15.79 -34.23 -5.58
N VAL A 707 -15.49 -34.57 -4.33
CA VAL A 707 -14.82 -35.81 -3.97
C VAL A 707 -15.66 -37.02 -4.40
N SER A 708 -16.96 -37.03 -4.11
CA SER A 708 -17.86 -38.10 -4.55
C SER A 708 -17.89 -38.26 -6.07
N CYS A 709 -18.03 -37.17 -6.83
CA CYS A 709 -18.02 -37.22 -8.30
C CYS A 709 -16.67 -37.71 -8.85
N LEU A 710 -15.55 -37.31 -8.26
CA LEU A 710 -14.21 -37.77 -8.67
C LEU A 710 -13.98 -39.25 -8.37
N LEU A 711 -14.45 -39.74 -7.22
CA LEU A 711 -14.37 -41.17 -6.87
C LEU A 711 -15.23 -42.03 -7.80
N GLN A 712 -16.44 -41.58 -8.15
CA GLN A 712 -17.30 -42.24 -9.13
C GLN A 712 -16.70 -42.24 -10.55
N GLN A 713 -15.82 -41.30 -10.87
CA GLN A 713 -15.05 -41.25 -12.11
C GLN A 713 -13.70 -42.00 -12.02
N GLU A 714 -13.46 -42.76 -10.94
CA GLU A 714 -12.20 -43.47 -10.67
C GLU A 714 -10.95 -42.55 -10.62
N LYS A 715 -11.14 -41.24 -10.37
CA LYS A 715 -10.07 -40.22 -10.27
C LYS A 715 -9.59 -40.06 -8.83
N TYR A 716 -9.11 -41.13 -8.22
CA TYR A 716 -8.70 -41.18 -6.80
C TYR A 716 -7.63 -40.14 -6.43
N GLY A 717 -6.65 -39.90 -7.31
CA GLY A 717 -5.59 -38.90 -7.06
C GLY A 717 -6.12 -37.48 -6.96
N SER A 718 -7.07 -37.11 -7.83
CA SER A 718 -7.72 -35.80 -7.80
C SER A 718 -8.65 -35.64 -6.58
N ALA A 719 -9.33 -36.72 -6.19
CA ALA A 719 -10.16 -36.74 -4.98
C ALA A 719 -9.31 -36.49 -3.72
N LYS A 720 -8.18 -37.20 -3.59
CA LYS A 720 -7.22 -37.00 -2.49
C LYS A 720 -6.67 -35.58 -2.45
N LYS A 721 -6.23 -35.06 -3.60
CA LYS A 721 -5.72 -33.68 -3.71
C LYS A 721 -6.78 -32.66 -3.28
N THR A 722 -8.05 -32.88 -3.62
CA THR A 722 -9.16 -31.99 -3.24
C THR A 722 -9.32 -31.92 -1.72
N VAL A 723 -9.28 -33.07 -1.03
CA VAL A 723 -9.35 -33.13 0.44
C VAL A 723 -8.13 -32.50 1.11
N GLU A 724 -6.92 -32.77 0.61
CA GLU A 724 -5.69 -32.17 1.14
C GLU A 724 -5.69 -30.65 1.01
N ASN A 725 -6.15 -30.13 -0.14
CA ASN A 725 -6.21 -28.69 -0.38
C ASN A 725 -7.24 -28.00 0.53
N TYR A 726 -8.41 -28.62 0.70
CA TYR A 726 -9.43 -28.14 1.65
C TYR A 726 -8.90 -28.14 3.09
N LYS A 727 -8.23 -29.20 3.51
CA LYS A 727 -7.57 -29.28 4.83
C LYS A 727 -6.60 -28.14 5.07
N LYS A 728 -5.69 -27.92 4.12
CA LYS A 728 -4.70 -26.85 4.22
C LYS A 728 -5.37 -25.48 4.33
N LEU A 729 -6.40 -25.22 3.53
CA LEU A 729 -7.14 -23.96 3.59
C LEU A 729 -7.86 -23.79 4.92
N TYR A 730 -8.59 -24.80 5.39
CA TYR A 730 -9.34 -24.75 6.64
C TYR A 730 -8.44 -24.46 7.85
N GLU A 731 -7.30 -25.17 7.95
CA GLU A 731 -6.30 -24.95 9.00
C GLU A 731 -5.70 -23.52 8.92
N THR A 732 -5.50 -22.99 7.72
CA THR A 732 -4.97 -21.63 7.52
C THR A 732 -5.95 -20.54 7.95
N TYR A 733 -7.25 -20.71 7.66
CA TYR A 733 -8.26 -19.68 7.94
C TYR A 733 -8.80 -19.74 9.37
N TYR A 734 -8.95 -20.93 9.96
CA TYR A 734 -9.57 -21.11 11.27
C TYR A 734 -8.60 -21.52 12.38
N ASN A 735 -7.36 -21.93 12.05
CA ASN A 735 -6.37 -22.43 13.01
C ASN A 735 -6.89 -23.63 13.85
N GLU A 736 -7.79 -24.41 13.26
CA GLU A 736 -8.44 -25.58 13.85
C GLU A 736 -8.23 -26.84 12.99
N THR A 737 -8.26 -28.02 13.61
CA THR A 737 -8.18 -29.31 12.90
C THR A 737 -9.55 -29.73 12.37
N ILE A 738 -9.62 -30.08 11.08
CA ILE A 738 -10.85 -30.55 10.41
C ILE A 738 -11.50 -31.72 11.15
N ASP A 739 -12.84 -31.74 11.10
CA ASP A 739 -13.68 -32.84 11.56
C ASP A 739 -13.18 -34.22 11.04
N PRO A 740 -12.84 -35.16 11.95
CA PRO A 740 -12.45 -36.53 11.59
C PRO A 740 -13.46 -37.28 10.71
N GLU A 741 -14.74 -36.91 10.72
CA GLU A 741 -15.79 -37.52 9.91
C GLU A 741 -15.67 -37.15 8.43
N PHE A 742 -15.26 -35.91 8.10
CA PHE A 742 -14.95 -35.49 6.73
C PHE A 742 -13.78 -36.30 6.14
N MET A 743 -12.77 -36.58 6.97
CA MET A 743 -11.58 -37.34 6.57
C MET A 743 -11.84 -38.82 6.24
N LYS A 744 -13.04 -39.35 6.51
CA LYS A 744 -13.42 -40.73 6.17
C LYS A 744 -13.84 -40.91 4.71
N LEU A 745 -14.12 -39.83 3.97
CA LEU A 745 -14.63 -39.88 2.58
C LEU A 745 -13.62 -40.40 1.54
N VAL A 746 -12.31 -40.45 1.87
CA VAL A 746 -11.23 -40.85 0.93
C VAL A 746 -10.34 -41.95 1.51
N LYS A 747 -10.88 -42.76 2.45
CA LYS A 747 -10.15 -43.91 3.02
C LYS A 747 -10.31 -45.17 2.20
#